data_AF-A0A6I8VDP7-F1
#
_entry.id   AF-A0A6I8VDP7-F1
#
_cell.length_a   1.000
_cell.length_b   1.000
_cell.length_c   1.000
_cell.angle_alpha   90.00
_cell.angle_beta   90.00
_cell.angle_gamma   90.00
#
_symmetry.space_group_name_H-M   'P 1'
#
loop_
_entity.id
_entity.type
_entity.pdbx_description
1 polymer ?
#
loop_
_entity_poly.entity_id
_entity_poly.type
_entity_poly.pdbx_seq_one_letter_code
_entity_poly.pdbx_strand_id
1 'polypeptide(L)'
;MNCEAAQDTPKRRVHRMIKLRCGIPYIAVVSLLLLLLCGGSAADQLNFTTQECKLKEPIYGNTFDFSALHSDLAHVVESAGNGDDKFEFNVCGNLSKTCNGETNVAACLKKQDKEYVLGRQHELHYYNGKMYFKYLSGAKCENGTADNPNYQLHVILSCDYTLDANPMHITRYANDACSFYITYETPLACLPIPDAVQSNSCSVRDTKTDGTFDLLPLSDTNYRTSNRQGSVFLINVCKPVLYGENSMCPPGSSICLYSPKATNNSERFINFGTVQSHPVVENGQLLLRHESPTACARNSSMNYTSVIYFSCDKTIMNAHPEFAGLGADECTYQFNFVTPLACNDLKPCTALTSTNELLDLSSLSSQPAHHLSKDGRNYTVAVCASAGNPCQENGGACYEQNAETISLGNANSHLRFNQSGSLYLLYENGAKCPTGSGATSLWSTKIEFVCANNATKDNGTTAGGGGGGAGGTTGRSNALQIIEDSNCQLLIQYQTPYACQEQIRCKATVYVDHTTDGVGSSGDELIDLTPLISASDNYEARVELPASMEHLVPKTTKFYLNVCRPLVPKYQLGCAGGSGACMAKVAASGAPEEEHSLGFPLVSLSRVNRTSAELLYVKGDPCPTDKKTELSTRILFNCNMRAGRGQPVLRSIEDCAYDFEWETNVFCPPHECTVSAETCDLVHDELGHRFNFKTAPFTKDGKIEVDYNNTKMSLDLCGQHRKAMTDYSQALVNIFFTHDAPNCGKEGTMNVQTRLICSNETQSSSTISSDQQCNLLYVQRTPSICQFLALSVPQQDAGGGSSSSSSSSSSSSSSSSSTTTSTTTQASPAGKPTKAATSTTTTTAGSEPAAAPIGPTASVGTILAAILSVTFCVTCLGLFAFSPARRHRVRRLFRRSNSAVRYSRVQSNEEANLLLEPNGEFTESDDDMLL
;
A
#
# COMPACT_ATOMS: atom_id res chain seq x y z
N MET A 1 -12.00 -9.54 61.22
CA MET A 1 -11.96 -10.03 62.63
C MET A 1 -10.66 -10.80 62.80
N ASN A 2 -10.00 -10.62 63.94
CA ASN A 2 -8.64 -11.12 64.19
C ASN A 2 -8.63 -12.62 64.53
N CYS A 3 -7.55 -13.33 64.19
CA CYS A 3 -6.50 -13.73 65.15
C CYS A 3 -5.61 -14.84 64.58
N GLU A 4 -4.30 -14.69 64.77
CA GLU A 4 -3.33 -15.80 64.70
C GLU A 4 -3.47 -16.72 65.92
N ALA A 5 -3.06 -17.99 65.79
CA ALA A 5 -2.46 -18.74 66.88
C ALA A 5 -1.56 -19.86 66.33
N ALA A 6 -0.34 -19.94 66.87
CA ALA A 6 0.75 -20.80 66.40
C ALA A 6 0.77 -22.21 67.03
N GLN A 7 1.81 -22.95 66.63
CA GLN A 7 2.62 -23.91 67.43
C GLN A 7 2.45 -25.44 67.31
N ASP A 8 3.63 -26.03 67.07
CA ASP A 8 4.22 -27.29 67.55
C ASP A 8 3.85 -28.69 67.01
N THR A 9 4.86 -29.24 66.32
CA THR A 9 5.24 -30.65 66.08
C THR A 9 5.37 -31.46 67.40
N PRO A 10 5.27 -32.83 67.47
CA PRO A 10 6.23 -33.72 66.74
C PRO A 10 5.90 -35.22 66.48
N LYS A 11 6.84 -35.86 65.74
CA LYS A 11 7.28 -37.29 65.77
C LYS A 11 6.38 -38.45 65.25
N ARG A 12 6.84 -39.00 64.11
CA ARG A 12 6.99 -40.45 63.74
C ARG A 12 6.17 -41.52 64.50
N ARG A 13 5.39 -42.31 63.74
CA ARG A 13 5.55 -43.79 63.68
C ARG A 13 4.97 -44.40 62.40
N VAL A 14 5.61 -45.47 61.91
CA VAL A 14 5.23 -46.24 60.72
C VAL A 14 4.31 -47.38 61.12
N HIS A 15 3.22 -47.63 60.37
CA HIS A 15 2.66 -48.99 60.27
C HIS A 15 1.94 -49.29 58.93
N ARG A 16 2.01 -50.58 58.59
CA ARG A 16 1.56 -51.25 57.35
C ARG A 16 0.12 -50.92 56.95
N MET A 17 -0.12 -50.72 55.64
CA MET A 17 -1.42 -51.01 55.03
C MET A 17 -1.47 -52.45 54.52
N ILE A 18 -2.54 -53.16 54.88
CA ILE A 18 -2.95 -54.43 54.26
C ILE A 18 -4.03 -54.11 53.21
N LYS A 19 -4.00 -54.83 52.09
CA LYS A 19 -4.98 -54.69 51.00
C LYS A 19 -6.39 -55.03 51.45
N LEU A 20 -7.37 -54.23 51.03
CA LEU A 20 -8.63 -54.80 50.52
C LEU A 20 -9.12 -53.97 49.32
N ARG A 21 -9.71 -54.68 48.34
CA ARG A 21 -10.16 -54.12 47.06
C ARG A 21 -11.56 -53.54 47.21
N CYS A 22 -11.81 -52.41 46.54
CA CYS A 22 -13.12 -52.16 45.92
C CYS A 22 -12.87 -51.49 44.56
N GLY A 23 -13.53 -51.98 43.51
CA GLY A 23 -13.26 -51.55 42.13
C GLY A 23 -14.18 -50.43 41.69
N ILE A 24 -13.60 -49.36 41.11
CA ILE A 24 -14.35 -48.32 40.40
C ILE A 24 -14.45 -48.76 38.92
N PRO A 25 -15.63 -48.67 38.28
CA PRO A 25 -15.83 -49.20 36.93
C PRO A 25 -15.02 -48.45 35.87
N TYR A 26 -14.48 -49.22 34.93
CA TYR A 26 -13.57 -48.79 33.85
C TYR A 26 -14.12 -47.63 32.98
N ILE A 27 -15.46 -47.49 32.92
CA ILE A 27 -16.18 -46.50 32.12
C ILE A 27 -15.85 -45.06 32.56
N ALA A 28 -15.73 -44.79 33.87
CA ALA A 28 -15.45 -43.44 34.36
C ALA A 28 -14.06 -42.93 33.97
N VAL A 29 -13.07 -43.83 33.92
CA VAL A 29 -11.69 -43.51 33.49
C VAL A 29 -11.62 -43.33 31.97
N VAL A 30 -12.39 -44.11 31.21
CA VAL A 30 -12.46 -44.00 29.75
C VAL A 30 -13.13 -42.70 29.31
N SER A 31 -14.20 -42.24 29.98
CA SER A 31 -14.80 -40.93 29.69
C SER A 31 -13.86 -39.75 29.99
N LEU A 32 -13.06 -39.84 31.06
CA LEU A 32 -12.07 -38.80 31.38
C LEU A 32 -10.89 -38.80 30.39
N LEU A 33 -10.45 -39.98 29.91
CA LEU A 33 -9.47 -40.06 28.83
C LEU A 33 -10.03 -39.61 27.47
N LEU A 34 -11.31 -39.85 27.16
CA LEU A 34 -11.93 -39.37 25.91
C LEU A 34 -12.02 -37.84 25.87
N LEU A 35 -12.28 -37.19 27.00
CA LEU A 35 -12.21 -35.72 27.11
C LEU A 35 -10.78 -35.19 26.91
N LEU A 36 -9.75 -35.92 27.37
CA LEU A 36 -8.34 -35.57 27.14
C LEU A 36 -7.84 -35.92 25.71
N LEU A 37 -8.48 -36.87 25.03
CA LEU A 37 -8.16 -37.27 23.65
C LEU A 37 -8.91 -36.46 22.58
N CYS A 38 -9.90 -35.66 22.97
CA CYS A 38 -10.43 -34.54 22.17
C CYS A 38 -9.58 -33.26 22.29
N GLY A 39 -8.35 -33.35 22.81
CA GLY A 39 -7.28 -32.40 22.52
C GLY A 39 -6.89 -32.47 21.04
N GLY A 40 -7.76 -31.97 20.16
CA GLY A 40 -7.45 -31.78 18.76
C GLY A 40 -6.18 -30.96 18.63
N SER A 41 -5.29 -31.35 17.72
CA SER A 41 -4.22 -30.47 17.26
C SER A 41 -4.85 -29.12 16.97
N ALA A 42 -4.40 -28.05 17.66
CA ALA A 42 -5.01 -26.74 17.57
C ALA A 42 -5.23 -26.42 16.08
N ALA A 43 -6.50 -26.37 15.67
CA ALA A 43 -6.84 -25.84 14.37
C ALA A 43 -6.27 -24.42 14.34
N ASP A 44 -5.69 -24.03 13.22
CA ASP A 44 -5.19 -22.68 13.05
C ASP A 44 -6.38 -21.74 13.21
N GLN A 45 -6.56 -21.17 14.42
CA GLN A 45 -7.80 -20.48 14.81
C GLN A 45 -8.06 -19.25 13.94
N LEU A 46 -7.03 -18.79 13.22
CA LEU A 46 -7.05 -17.68 12.29
C LEU A 46 -7.35 -18.12 10.84
N ASN A 47 -7.72 -19.38 10.60
CA ASN A 47 -8.08 -19.91 9.29
C ASN A 47 -9.36 -20.74 9.38
N PHE A 48 -10.48 -20.15 8.96
CA PHE A 48 -11.79 -20.80 8.97
C PHE A 48 -12.70 -20.26 7.87
N THR A 49 -13.83 -20.94 7.64
CA THR A 49 -14.83 -20.55 6.64
C THR A 49 -16.22 -20.60 7.23
N THR A 50 -17.14 -19.80 6.66
CA THR A 50 -18.55 -19.81 7.01
C THR A 50 -19.41 -19.60 5.75
N GLN A 51 -20.63 -20.12 5.79
CA GLN A 51 -21.69 -19.89 4.79
C GLN A 51 -22.58 -18.70 5.20
N GLU A 52 -22.37 -18.15 6.40
CA GLU A 52 -23.05 -16.94 6.87
C GLU A 52 -22.39 -15.68 6.30
N CYS A 53 -23.20 -14.64 6.15
CA CYS A 53 -22.75 -13.27 5.82
C CYS A 53 -22.04 -12.54 6.95
N LYS A 54 -21.91 -13.20 8.11
CA LYS A 54 -21.35 -12.64 9.33
C LYS A 54 -20.16 -13.47 9.74
N LEU A 55 -19.10 -12.79 10.15
CA LEU A 55 -17.83 -13.40 10.53
C LEU A 55 -17.43 -12.82 11.87
N LYS A 56 -17.29 -13.68 12.88
CA LYS A 56 -16.75 -13.29 14.18
C LYS A 56 -15.26 -13.61 14.22
N GLU A 57 -14.42 -12.58 14.31
CA GLU A 57 -12.97 -12.78 14.37
C GLU A 57 -12.54 -13.36 15.74
N PRO A 58 -11.50 -14.21 15.79
CA PRO A 58 -11.24 -15.10 16.91
C PRO A 58 -10.34 -14.50 18.01
N ILE A 59 -9.78 -13.30 17.83
CA ILE A 59 -8.82 -12.68 18.75
C ILE A 59 -9.54 -11.83 19.80
N TYR A 60 -10.40 -10.89 19.37
CA TYR A 60 -11.15 -10.00 20.27
C TYR A 60 -12.67 -10.20 20.21
N GLY A 61 -13.15 -11.04 19.28
CA GLY A 61 -14.57 -11.37 19.14
C GLY A 61 -15.41 -10.31 18.43
N ASN A 62 -14.81 -9.44 17.62
CA ASN A 62 -15.57 -8.51 16.77
C ASN A 62 -16.35 -9.28 15.70
N THR A 63 -17.53 -8.78 15.32
CA THR A 63 -18.34 -9.36 14.24
C THR A 63 -18.38 -8.40 13.06
N PHE A 64 -17.89 -8.84 11.91
CA PHE A 64 -18.10 -8.19 10.62
C PHE A 64 -19.39 -8.72 9.98
N ASP A 65 -20.22 -7.83 9.46
CA ASP A 65 -21.52 -8.17 8.86
C ASP A 65 -21.59 -7.61 7.45
N PHE A 66 -21.45 -8.49 6.47
CA PHE A 66 -21.43 -8.14 5.05
C PHE A 66 -22.80 -8.23 4.38
N SER A 67 -23.88 -8.45 5.15
CA SER A 67 -25.24 -8.53 4.61
C SER A 67 -25.65 -7.24 3.88
N ALA A 68 -25.14 -6.08 4.33
CA ALA A 68 -25.38 -4.78 3.70
C ALA A 68 -24.58 -4.55 2.39
N LEU A 69 -23.69 -5.48 1.99
CA LEU A 69 -23.10 -5.51 0.65
C LEU A 69 -24.00 -6.21 -0.39
N HIS A 70 -25.16 -6.74 0.01
CA HIS A 70 -26.11 -7.31 -0.94
C HIS A 70 -26.69 -6.21 -1.87
N SER A 71 -26.81 -6.50 -3.16
CA SER A 71 -27.36 -5.58 -4.17
C SER A 71 -28.42 -6.28 -5.02
N ASP A 72 -29.64 -5.73 -5.07
CA ASP A 72 -30.72 -6.24 -5.94
C ASP A 72 -30.35 -6.19 -7.43
N LEU A 73 -29.46 -5.26 -7.80
CA LEU A 73 -28.94 -5.05 -9.15
C LEU A 73 -27.64 -5.80 -9.44
N ALA A 74 -27.11 -6.53 -8.45
CA ALA A 74 -25.75 -7.07 -8.37
C ALA A 74 -24.63 -6.00 -8.39
N HIS A 75 -23.41 -6.44 -8.17
CA HIS A 75 -22.18 -5.68 -8.37
C HIS A 75 -21.61 -5.94 -9.75
N VAL A 76 -21.05 -4.89 -10.36
CA VAL A 76 -20.46 -4.92 -11.70
C VAL A 76 -19.03 -4.41 -11.63
N VAL A 77 -18.10 -5.17 -12.22
CA VAL A 77 -16.70 -4.76 -12.41
C VAL A 77 -16.27 -5.09 -13.83
N GLU A 78 -15.66 -4.13 -14.53
CA GLU A 78 -15.24 -4.27 -15.93
C GLU A 78 -13.71 -4.31 -16.05
N SER A 79 -13.19 -5.17 -16.93
CA SER A 79 -11.76 -5.34 -17.15
C SER A 79 -11.27 -4.51 -18.33
N ALA A 80 -10.74 -3.32 -18.03
CA ALA A 80 -10.23 -2.35 -19.00
C ALA A 80 -9.02 -2.80 -19.86
N GLY A 81 -8.57 -4.06 -19.75
CA GLY A 81 -7.41 -4.60 -20.47
C GLY A 81 -7.62 -5.95 -21.16
N ASN A 82 -8.81 -6.58 -21.02
CA ASN A 82 -9.10 -7.92 -21.55
C ASN A 82 -10.36 -7.93 -22.46
N GLY A 83 -10.59 -6.85 -23.21
CA GLY A 83 -11.72 -6.75 -24.16
C GLY A 83 -13.08 -6.51 -23.50
N ASP A 84 -13.11 -5.65 -22.47
CA ASP A 84 -14.30 -5.28 -21.70
C ASP A 84 -15.03 -6.49 -21.05
N ASP A 85 -14.26 -7.52 -20.66
CA ASP A 85 -14.73 -8.65 -19.84
C ASP A 85 -15.43 -8.12 -18.56
N LYS A 86 -16.71 -8.45 -18.40
CA LYS A 86 -17.60 -7.91 -17.36
C LYS A 86 -17.93 -8.96 -16.31
N PHE A 87 -17.64 -8.66 -15.06
CA PHE A 87 -17.95 -9.50 -13.90
C PHE A 87 -19.24 -8.99 -13.26
N GLU A 88 -20.28 -9.83 -13.19
CA GLU A 88 -21.51 -9.56 -12.46
C GLU A 88 -21.61 -10.54 -11.29
N PHE A 89 -21.60 -10.07 -10.05
CA PHE A 89 -21.67 -10.94 -8.85
C PHE A 89 -22.48 -10.29 -7.74
N ASN A 90 -23.04 -11.08 -6.83
CA ASN A 90 -23.71 -10.56 -5.65
C ASN A 90 -23.03 -11.05 -4.38
N VAL A 91 -22.81 -10.14 -3.43
CA VAL A 91 -22.38 -10.52 -2.08
C VAL A 91 -23.63 -10.96 -1.31
N CYS A 92 -23.51 -11.98 -0.47
CA CYS A 92 -24.58 -12.38 0.44
C CYS A 92 -25.91 -12.81 -0.20
N GLY A 93 -25.90 -13.15 -1.49
CA GLY A 93 -27.05 -13.73 -2.17
C GLY A 93 -26.72 -14.14 -3.60
N ASN A 94 -27.78 -14.30 -4.40
CA ASN A 94 -27.69 -14.65 -5.81
C ASN A 94 -27.91 -13.40 -6.69
N LEU A 95 -27.57 -13.53 -7.98
CA LEU A 95 -27.95 -12.58 -9.01
C LEU A 95 -29.46 -12.63 -9.24
N SER A 96 -30.06 -11.46 -9.47
CA SER A 96 -31.47 -11.32 -9.89
C SER A 96 -31.69 -11.71 -11.36
N LYS A 97 -30.63 -11.71 -12.17
CA LYS A 97 -30.61 -12.15 -13.57
C LYS A 97 -30.04 -13.56 -13.71
N THR A 98 -30.40 -14.23 -14.81
CA THR A 98 -29.77 -15.49 -15.21
C THR A 98 -28.35 -15.27 -15.72
N CYS A 99 -27.51 -16.30 -15.61
CA CYS A 99 -26.18 -16.34 -16.22
C CYS A 99 -26.08 -17.61 -17.08
N ASN A 100 -25.82 -17.46 -18.38
CA ASN A 100 -25.83 -18.55 -19.36
C ASN A 100 -27.13 -19.39 -19.32
N GLY A 101 -28.26 -18.72 -19.09
CA GLY A 101 -29.58 -19.34 -18.95
C GLY A 101 -29.86 -20.03 -17.60
N GLU A 102 -28.92 -20.04 -16.66
CA GLU A 102 -29.08 -20.65 -15.34
C GLU A 102 -29.56 -19.62 -14.29
N THR A 103 -30.55 -20.00 -13.47
CA THR A 103 -31.03 -19.25 -12.30
C THR A 103 -30.28 -19.67 -11.03
N ASN A 104 -30.36 -18.87 -9.96
CA ASN A 104 -29.64 -19.11 -8.70
C ASN A 104 -28.11 -19.17 -8.85
N VAL A 105 -27.56 -18.29 -9.69
CA VAL A 105 -26.12 -18.07 -9.85
C VAL A 105 -25.71 -16.90 -8.95
N ALA A 106 -24.57 -16.99 -8.27
CA ALA A 106 -24.06 -15.94 -7.38
C ALA A 106 -23.00 -15.04 -8.07
N ALA A 107 -22.30 -15.55 -9.08
CA ALA A 107 -21.34 -14.79 -9.89
C ALA A 107 -21.26 -15.29 -11.35
N CYS A 108 -21.11 -14.34 -12.27
CA CYS A 108 -21.10 -14.51 -13.72
C CYS A 108 -19.95 -13.69 -14.36
N LEU A 109 -19.35 -14.22 -15.41
CA LEU A 109 -18.44 -13.51 -16.31
C LEU A 109 -19.08 -13.43 -17.69
N LYS A 110 -19.23 -12.22 -18.23
CA LYS A 110 -19.54 -11.99 -19.64
C LYS A 110 -18.26 -11.67 -20.40
N LYS A 111 -17.94 -12.50 -21.39
CA LYS A 111 -16.72 -12.43 -22.22
C LYS A 111 -17.08 -12.70 -23.69
N GLN A 112 -16.83 -11.74 -24.58
CA GLN A 112 -17.07 -11.85 -26.02
C GLN A 112 -18.48 -12.43 -26.36
N ASP A 113 -19.52 -11.78 -25.82
CA ASP A 113 -20.94 -12.17 -25.90
C ASP A 113 -21.33 -13.56 -25.36
N LYS A 114 -20.41 -14.25 -24.67
CA LYS A 114 -20.70 -15.48 -23.92
C LYS A 114 -20.74 -15.22 -22.42
N GLU A 115 -21.55 -16.00 -21.71
CA GLU A 115 -21.65 -15.96 -20.26
C GLU A 115 -21.11 -17.23 -19.63
N TYR A 116 -20.34 -17.09 -18.56
CA TYR A 116 -19.70 -18.17 -17.82
C TYR A 116 -20.04 -18.04 -16.33
N VAL A 117 -20.64 -19.09 -15.76
CA VAL A 117 -20.93 -19.14 -14.32
C VAL A 117 -19.62 -19.23 -13.53
N LEU A 118 -19.33 -18.23 -12.71
CA LEU A 118 -18.15 -18.19 -11.83
C LEU A 118 -18.43 -18.87 -10.48
N GLY A 119 -19.68 -18.87 -10.03
CA GLY A 119 -20.12 -19.67 -8.91
C GLY A 119 -21.62 -19.59 -8.62
N ARG A 120 -22.15 -20.66 -8.03
CA ARG A 120 -23.57 -20.85 -7.68
C ARG A 120 -23.87 -20.58 -6.19
N GLN A 121 -22.82 -20.59 -5.37
CA GLN A 121 -22.85 -20.36 -3.93
C GLN A 121 -21.54 -19.65 -3.54
N HIS A 122 -21.49 -19.03 -2.38
CA HIS A 122 -20.30 -18.34 -1.87
C HIS A 122 -19.97 -18.80 -0.45
N GLU A 123 -18.68 -18.94 -0.14
CA GLU A 123 -18.18 -19.12 1.22
C GLU A 123 -17.41 -17.87 1.64
N LEU A 124 -17.64 -17.37 2.85
CA LEU A 124 -16.84 -16.32 3.46
C LEU A 124 -15.66 -16.97 4.21
N HIS A 125 -14.46 -16.68 3.74
CA HIS A 125 -13.20 -17.16 4.31
C HIS A 125 -12.57 -16.10 5.22
N TYR A 126 -12.02 -16.56 6.34
CA TYR A 126 -11.09 -15.81 7.19
C TYR A 126 -9.70 -16.44 7.10
N TYR A 127 -8.66 -15.64 6.86
CA TYR A 127 -7.27 -16.08 6.90
C TYR A 127 -6.37 -14.99 7.46
N ASN A 128 -5.92 -15.12 8.71
CA ASN A 128 -5.05 -14.15 9.40
C ASN A 128 -5.52 -12.69 9.26
N GLY A 129 -6.83 -12.43 9.41
CA GLY A 129 -7.42 -11.08 9.27
C GLY A 129 -7.84 -10.73 7.84
N LYS A 130 -7.35 -11.44 6.82
CA LYS A 130 -7.88 -11.37 5.45
C LYS A 130 -9.30 -11.94 5.43
N MET A 131 -10.25 -11.18 4.92
CA MET A 131 -11.62 -11.63 4.69
C MET A 131 -11.89 -11.68 3.19
N TYR A 132 -12.45 -12.77 2.68
CA TYR A 132 -12.81 -12.86 1.26
C TYR A 132 -13.95 -13.84 1.01
N PHE A 133 -14.84 -13.51 0.08
CA PHE A 133 -15.79 -14.45 -0.48
C PHE A 133 -15.13 -15.31 -1.55
N LYS A 134 -15.34 -16.62 -1.50
CA LYS A 134 -14.99 -17.56 -2.56
C LYS A 134 -16.27 -18.07 -3.20
N TYR A 135 -16.44 -17.82 -4.49
CA TYR A 135 -17.57 -18.30 -5.27
C TYR A 135 -17.26 -19.72 -5.75
N LEU A 136 -18.11 -20.66 -5.36
CA LEU A 136 -17.93 -22.10 -5.55
C LEU A 136 -18.86 -22.64 -6.63
N SER A 137 -18.51 -23.82 -7.14
CA SER A 137 -19.32 -24.53 -8.14
C SER A 137 -19.53 -23.72 -9.42
N GLY A 138 -18.48 -23.03 -9.90
CA GLY A 138 -18.46 -22.43 -11.24
C GLY A 138 -18.56 -23.46 -12.37
N ALA A 139 -18.80 -23.00 -13.59
CA ALA A 139 -18.75 -23.80 -14.80
C ALA A 139 -17.33 -24.37 -15.03
N LYS A 140 -17.24 -25.47 -15.79
CA LYS A 140 -15.95 -26.06 -16.15
C LYS A 140 -15.13 -25.05 -16.96
N CYS A 141 -13.88 -24.81 -16.54
CA CYS A 141 -12.96 -23.96 -17.28
C CYS A 141 -12.27 -24.78 -18.37
N GLU A 142 -12.07 -24.18 -19.55
CA GLU A 142 -11.41 -24.87 -20.68
C GLU A 142 -9.95 -25.20 -20.36
N ASN A 143 -9.26 -24.28 -19.69
CA ASN A 143 -7.86 -24.41 -19.24
C ASN A 143 -7.74 -24.83 -17.77
N GLY A 144 -8.80 -25.42 -17.20
CA GLY A 144 -8.84 -25.87 -15.81
C GLY A 144 -7.80 -26.95 -15.50
N THR A 145 -7.15 -26.84 -14.33
CA THR A 145 -6.20 -27.85 -13.84
C THR A 145 -6.91 -29.02 -13.15
N ALA A 146 -6.19 -30.10 -12.84
CA ALA A 146 -6.76 -31.23 -12.11
C ALA A 146 -7.24 -30.87 -10.69
N ASP A 147 -6.57 -29.90 -10.03
CA ASP A 147 -6.93 -29.43 -8.70
C ASP A 147 -7.93 -28.26 -8.73
N ASN A 148 -7.94 -27.43 -9.79
CA ASN A 148 -8.92 -26.37 -10.04
C ASN A 148 -9.49 -26.48 -11.47
N PRO A 149 -10.49 -27.36 -11.72
CA PRO A 149 -11.03 -27.63 -13.06
C PRO A 149 -12.13 -26.66 -13.53
N ASN A 150 -12.62 -25.80 -12.63
CA ASN A 150 -13.76 -24.92 -12.86
C ASN A 150 -13.36 -23.45 -12.68
N TYR A 151 -14.11 -22.54 -13.30
CA TYR A 151 -14.02 -21.12 -13.01
C TYR A 151 -14.30 -20.85 -11.52
N GLN A 152 -13.57 -19.89 -10.94
CA GLN A 152 -13.70 -19.45 -9.54
C GLN A 152 -13.55 -17.93 -9.47
N LEU A 153 -14.42 -17.26 -8.72
CA LEU A 153 -14.25 -15.85 -8.34
C LEU A 153 -13.88 -15.76 -6.85
N HIS A 154 -12.95 -14.87 -6.54
CA HIS A 154 -12.59 -14.47 -5.19
C HIS A 154 -12.85 -12.96 -5.05
N VAL A 155 -13.63 -12.57 -4.05
CA VAL A 155 -13.88 -11.15 -3.71
C VAL A 155 -13.24 -10.87 -2.35
N ILE A 156 -12.09 -10.23 -2.35
CA ILE A 156 -11.30 -9.89 -1.16
C ILE A 156 -11.85 -8.59 -0.57
N LEU A 157 -12.25 -8.64 0.69
CA LEU A 157 -12.80 -7.49 1.42
C LEU A 157 -11.64 -6.76 2.08
N SER A 158 -11.47 -5.48 1.75
CA SER A 158 -10.43 -4.60 2.30
C SER A 158 -11.08 -3.54 3.17
N CYS A 159 -10.54 -3.30 4.37
CA CYS A 159 -10.98 -2.18 5.20
C CYS A 159 -10.58 -0.86 4.53
N ASP A 160 -11.58 -0.07 4.16
CA ASP A 160 -11.42 1.35 3.91
C ASP A 160 -12.53 2.11 4.67
N TYR A 161 -12.15 3.14 5.42
CA TYR A 161 -13.10 4.00 6.13
C TYR A 161 -13.76 5.05 5.22
N THR A 162 -13.28 5.22 4.00
CA THR A 162 -13.82 6.11 2.98
C THR A 162 -14.78 5.36 2.06
N LEU A 163 -15.68 6.10 1.42
CA LEU A 163 -16.63 5.57 0.44
C LEU A 163 -16.18 6.03 -0.95
N ASP A 164 -15.24 5.27 -1.52
CA ASP A 164 -14.75 5.51 -2.87
C ASP A 164 -15.87 5.33 -3.91
N ALA A 165 -15.85 6.16 -4.97
CA ALA A 165 -16.85 6.10 -6.04
C ALA A 165 -16.78 4.80 -6.86
N ASN A 166 -15.61 4.16 -6.91
CA ASN A 166 -15.35 2.87 -7.55
C ASN A 166 -14.60 1.94 -6.59
N PRO A 167 -15.27 1.40 -5.56
CA PRO A 167 -14.64 0.66 -4.46
C PRO A 167 -14.15 -0.75 -4.85
N MET A 168 -14.29 -1.14 -6.11
CA MET A 168 -14.01 -2.50 -6.58
C MET A 168 -12.94 -2.51 -7.67
N HIS A 169 -11.93 -3.36 -7.49
CA HIS A 169 -10.76 -3.44 -8.36
C HIS A 169 -10.48 -4.90 -8.75
N ILE A 170 -10.65 -5.22 -10.04
CA ILE A 170 -10.28 -6.54 -10.59
C ILE A 170 -8.76 -6.63 -10.76
N THR A 171 -8.15 -7.63 -10.10
CA THR A 171 -6.74 -7.99 -10.32
C THR A 171 -6.59 -8.54 -11.73
N ARG A 172 -5.58 -8.07 -12.49
CA ARG A 172 -5.35 -8.55 -13.85
C ARG A 172 -5.12 -10.06 -13.89
N TYR A 173 -5.67 -10.70 -14.92
CA TYR A 173 -5.61 -12.14 -15.15
C TYR A 173 -5.31 -12.41 -16.64
N ALA A 174 -4.67 -13.55 -16.93
CA ALA A 174 -4.39 -13.98 -18.29
C ALA A 174 -5.66 -14.41 -19.03
N ASN A 175 -5.68 -14.34 -20.36
CA ASN A 175 -6.89 -14.63 -21.16
C ASN A 175 -7.44 -16.06 -20.99
N ASP A 176 -6.59 -17.00 -20.56
CA ASP A 176 -6.87 -18.40 -20.27
C ASP A 176 -7.17 -18.69 -18.79
N ALA A 177 -7.18 -17.67 -17.92
CA ALA A 177 -7.31 -17.84 -16.48
C ALA A 177 -8.67 -18.40 -16.04
N CYS A 178 -8.63 -19.33 -15.08
CA CYS A 178 -9.81 -19.93 -14.46
C CYS A 178 -10.11 -19.35 -13.07
N SER A 179 -9.33 -18.40 -12.57
CA SER A 179 -9.50 -17.82 -11.23
C SER A 179 -9.30 -16.32 -11.26
N PHE A 180 -10.28 -15.60 -10.73
CA PHE A 180 -10.36 -14.13 -10.77
C PHE A 180 -10.40 -13.58 -9.35
N TYR A 181 -9.76 -12.43 -9.12
CA TYR A 181 -9.62 -11.82 -7.80
C TYR A 181 -10.04 -10.34 -7.86
N ILE A 182 -11.16 -10.00 -7.25
CA ILE A 182 -11.65 -8.63 -7.10
C ILE A 182 -11.36 -8.18 -5.66
N THR A 183 -10.70 -7.05 -5.47
CA THR A 183 -10.67 -6.37 -4.18
C THR A 183 -11.90 -5.48 -4.07
N TYR A 184 -12.59 -5.48 -2.93
CA TYR A 184 -13.70 -4.60 -2.59
C TYR A 184 -13.31 -3.84 -1.32
N GLU A 185 -12.96 -2.56 -1.48
CA GLU A 185 -12.66 -1.59 -0.43
C GLU A 185 -13.99 -1.13 0.23
N THR A 186 -14.16 -1.34 1.54
CA THR A 186 -15.44 -1.06 2.22
C THR A 186 -15.31 -0.83 3.73
N PRO A 187 -16.10 0.10 4.32
CA PRO A 187 -16.10 0.33 5.77
C PRO A 187 -16.69 -0.84 6.55
N LEU A 188 -17.44 -1.74 5.90
CA LEU A 188 -17.95 -2.96 6.55
C LEU A 188 -16.86 -4.01 6.84
N ALA A 189 -15.68 -3.88 6.20
CA ALA A 189 -14.51 -4.68 6.51
C ALA A 189 -13.62 -4.04 7.60
N CYS A 190 -13.97 -2.84 8.08
CA CYS A 190 -13.26 -2.14 9.14
C CYS A 190 -13.85 -2.42 10.54
N LEU A 191 -13.02 -2.25 11.56
CA LEU A 191 -13.51 -2.15 12.94
C LEU A 191 -14.16 -0.77 13.17
N PRO A 192 -15.19 -0.64 14.03
CA PRO A 192 -15.87 0.65 14.26
C PRO A 192 -14.90 1.76 14.69
N ILE A 193 -15.07 2.96 14.11
CA ILE A 193 -14.39 4.18 14.58
C ILE A 193 -14.99 4.56 15.95
N PRO A 194 -14.19 4.74 17.01
CA PRO A 194 -14.69 5.20 18.30
C PRO A 194 -15.36 6.59 18.20
N ASP A 195 -16.51 6.76 18.86
CA ASP A 195 -17.32 8.00 18.80
C ASP A 195 -16.51 9.28 19.08
N ALA A 196 -15.50 9.20 19.96
CA ALA A 196 -14.62 10.30 20.34
C ALA A 196 -13.76 10.88 19.19
N VAL A 197 -13.59 10.17 18.07
CA VAL A 197 -12.83 10.61 16.89
C VAL A 197 -13.69 10.61 15.60
N GLN A 198 -15.01 10.45 15.74
CA GLN A 198 -15.94 10.27 14.61
C GLN A 198 -16.17 11.55 13.78
N SER A 199 -15.87 12.74 14.33
CA SER A 199 -15.82 14.02 13.59
C SER A 199 -14.56 14.19 12.71
N ASN A 200 -13.50 13.44 13.03
CA ASN A 200 -12.23 13.29 12.31
C ASN A 200 -11.61 14.54 11.65
N SER A 201 -11.53 15.66 12.39
CA SER A 201 -10.71 16.82 11.99
C SER A 201 -9.24 16.62 12.39
N CYS A 202 -8.46 15.91 11.58
CA CYS A 202 -7.04 15.62 11.82
C CYS A 202 -6.11 16.83 11.53
N SER A 203 -6.44 18.01 12.05
CA SER A 203 -5.75 19.25 11.73
C SER A 203 -5.55 20.17 12.95
N VAL A 204 -4.51 21.00 12.88
CA VAL A 204 -4.16 21.95 13.94
C VAL A 204 -3.54 23.23 13.36
N ARG A 205 -3.96 24.39 13.88
CA ARG A 205 -3.39 25.69 13.50
C ARG A 205 -2.00 25.83 14.12
N ASP A 206 -1.01 26.25 13.34
CA ASP A 206 0.30 26.57 13.88
C ASP A 206 0.23 27.85 14.73
N THR A 207 1.11 27.92 15.73
CA THR A 207 1.24 29.06 16.64
C THR A 207 2.27 30.08 16.17
N LYS A 208 3.12 29.72 15.20
CA LYS A 208 4.20 30.58 14.65
C LYS A 208 3.82 31.25 13.33
N THR A 209 3.11 30.52 12.47
CA THR A 209 2.60 30.98 11.18
C THR A 209 1.09 30.73 11.15
N ASP A 210 0.28 31.64 10.60
CA ASP A 210 -1.19 31.59 10.75
C ASP A 210 -1.90 30.51 9.89
N GLY A 211 -1.13 29.53 9.38
CA GLY A 211 -1.62 28.39 8.60
C GLY A 211 -2.00 27.18 9.46
N THR A 212 -2.45 26.12 8.80
CA THR A 212 -2.99 24.91 9.42
C THR A 212 -2.27 23.68 8.87
N PHE A 213 -1.79 22.82 9.77
CA PHE A 213 -1.36 21.47 9.41
C PHE A 213 -2.57 20.56 9.29
N ASP A 214 -2.66 19.77 8.22
CA ASP A 214 -3.67 18.72 8.05
C ASP A 214 -2.96 17.38 7.79
N LEU A 215 -3.18 16.42 8.68
CA LEU A 215 -2.58 15.10 8.66
C LEU A 215 -3.60 14.00 8.33
N LEU A 216 -4.88 14.36 8.09
CA LEU A 216 -5.91 13.43 7.63
C LEU A 216 -5.49 12.62 6.39
N PRO A 217 -4.74 13.19 5.42
CA PRO A 217 -4.32 12.44 4.23
C PRO A 217 -3.33 11.28 4.51
N LEU A 218 -2.79 11.17 5.73
CA LEU A 218 -1.97 10.02 6.15
C LEU A 218 -2.83 8.84 6.68
N SER A 219 -4.15 9.01 6.78
CA SER A 219 -5.02 8.03 7.44
C SER A 219 -5.46 6.85 6.55
N ASP A 220 -5.26 6.96 5.24
CA ASP A 220 -5.81 6.04 4.24
C ASP A 220 -4.95 4.80 4.01
N THR A 221 -3.80 4.68 4.69
CA THR A 221 -2.93 3.50 4.65
C THR A 221 -2.39 3.14 6.02
N ASN A 222 -2.11 1.86 6.24
CA ASN A 222 -1.33 1.41 7.39
C ASN A 222 0.15 1.52 7.07
N TYR A 223 0.89 2.20 7.93
CA TYR A 223 2.34 2.19 7.94
C TYR A 223 2.87 1.07 8.83
N ARG A 224 4.08 0.62 8.52
CA ARG A 224 4.79 -0.41 9.29
C ARG A 224 6.20 0.06 9.60
N THR A 225 6.61 -0.10 10.85
CA THR A 225 7.99 0.21 11.28
C THR A 225 8.47 -0.83 12.30
N SER A 226 9.76 -0.83 12.64
CA SER A 226 10.30 -1.79 13.61
C SER A 226 11.38 -1.16 14.50
N ASN A 227 11.49 -1.66 15.73
CA ASN A 227 12.61 -1.34 16.60
C ASN A 227 13.83 -2.22 16.30
N ARG A 228 14.95 -1.93 16.97
CA ARG A 228 16.23 -2.66 16.79
C ARG A 228 16.19 -4.11 17.27
N GLN A 229 15.19 -4.47 18.06
CA GLN A 229 14.93 -5.80 18.59
C GLN A 229 14.02 -6.63 17.65
N GLY A 230 13.59 -6.08 16.51
CA GLY A 230 12.70 -6.74 15.55
C GLY A 230 11.24 -6.80 16.00
N SER A 231 10.85 -6.02 17.02
CA SER A 231 9.44 -5.80 17.36
C SER A 231 8.83 -4.86 16.32
N VAL A 232 7.70 -5.26 15.74
CA VAL A 232 7.04 -4.56 14.62
C VAL A 232 5.89 -3.71 15.15
N PHE A 233 5.78 -2.47 14.69
CA PHE A 233 4.64 -1.59 14.97
C PHE A 233 3.86 -1.37 13.68
N LEU A 234 2.55 -1.58 13.77
CA LEU A 234 1.56 -1.13 12.79
C LEU A 234 1.02 0.21 13.25
N ILE A 235 1.00 1.19 12.36
CA ILE A 235 0.69 2.60 12.65
C ILE A 235 -0.30 3.11 11.61
N ASN A 236 -1.38 3.75 12.05
CA ASN A 236 -2.24 4.60 11.23
C ASN A 236 -2.30 6.00 11.90
N VAL A 237 -2.47 7.05 11.11
CA VAL A 237 -2.55 8.43 11.59
C VAL A 237 -4.02 8.86 11.60
N CYS A 238 -4.52 9.29 12.75
CA CYS A 238 -5.90 9.77 12.95
C CYS A 238 -7.08 8.80 12.71
N LYS A 239 -6.92 7.68 11.98
CA LYS A 239 -7.88 6.56 11.97
C LYS A 239 -7.32 5.38 12.79
N PRO A 240 -8.17 4.40 13.19
CA PRO A 240 -7.67 3.11 13.66
C PRO A 240 -6.86 2.40 12.56
N VAL A 241 -6.01 1.44 12.94
CA VAL A 241 -5.33 0.57 11.98
C VAL A 241 -6.36 -0.14 11.11
N LEU A 242 -6.23 -0.01 9.78
CA LEU A 242 -7.11 -0.65 8.81
C LEU A 242 -7.05 -2.16 8.99
N TYR A 243 -8.19 -2.79 9.27
CA TYR A 243 -8.23 -4.21 9.58
C TYR A 243 -7.99 -5.06 8.32
N GLY A 244 -7.14 -6.07 8.42
CA GLY A 244 -6.77 -6.89 7.26
C GLY A 244 -5.73 -7.95 7.56
N GLU A 245 -5.10 -8.47 6.50
CA GLU A 245 -4.12 -9.56 6.60
C GLU A 245 -2.92 -9.15 7.46
N ASN A 246 -2.68 -9.89 8.55
CA ASN A 246 -1.71 -9.59 9.60
C ASN A 246 -1.84 -8.17 10.21
N SER A 247 -2.99 -7.52 10.09
CA SER A 247 -3.29 -6.19 10.64
C SER A 247 -4.45 -6.23 11.65
N MET A 248 -4.49 -7.30 12.45
CA MET A 248 -5.56 -7.59 13.41
C MET A 248 -5.33 -6.89 14.75
N CYS A 249 -5.12 -5.57 14.74
CA CYS A 249 -4.93 -4.80 15.98
C CYS A 249 -6.21 -4.79 16.86
N PRO A 250 -6.09 -4.61 18.20
CA PRO A 250 -7.25 -4.43 19.06
C PRO A 250 -8.13 -3.25 18.62
N PRO A 251 -9.47 -3.31 18.79
CA PRO A 251 -10.38 -2.22 18.42
C PRO A 251 -9.93 -0.85 18.95
N GLY A 252 -10.03 0.17 18.08
CA GLY A 252 -9.61 1.54 18.40
C GLY A 252 -8.09 1.77 18.48
N SER A 253 -7.23 0.76 18.25
CA SER A 253 -5.78 0.99 18.16
C SER A 253 -5.44 1.73 16.87
N SER A 254 -4.68 2.82 16.96
CA SER A 254 -3.98 3.43 15.82
C SER A 254 -2.51 3.00 15.78
N ILE A 255 -1.95 2.60 16.92
CA ILE A 255 -0.59 2.03 17.03
C ILE A 255 -0.69 0.71 17.77
N CYS A 256 -0.24 -0.39 17.15
CA CYS A 256 -0.21 -1.69 17.79
C CYS A 256 1.07 -2.46 17.47
N LEU A 257 1.56 -3.22 18.47
CA LEU A 257 2.71 -4.09 18.32
C LEU A 257 2.27 -5.42 17.71
N TYR A 258 2.91 -5.83 16.62
CA TYR A 258 2.74 -7.14 15.99
C TYR A 258 3.90 -8.09 16.36
N SER A 259 3.54 -9.26 16.90
CA SER A 259 4.46 -10.30 17.35
C SER A 259 4.17 -11.63 16.65
N PRO A 260 4.64 -11.85 15.40
CA PRO A 260 4.29 -13.04 14.60
C PRO A 260 4.70 -14.38 15.26
N LYS A 261 5.67 -14.36 16.18
CA LYS A 261 6.16 -15.53 16.92
C LYS A 261 5.30 -15.87 18.16
N ALA A 262 4.29 -15.07 18.48
CA ALA A 262 3.41 -15.32 19.64
C ALA A 262 2.50 -16.53 19.39
N THR A 263 2.61 -17.52 20.27
CA THR A 263 1.78 -18.74 20.25
C THR A 263 0.37 -18.49 20.76
N ASN A 264 0.15 -17.46 21.58
CA ASN A 264 -1.16 -16.99 21.98
C ASN A 264 -1.64 -15.89 20.99
N ASN A 265 -2.86 -16.04 20.48
CA ASN A 265 -3.42 -15.11 19.48
C ASN A 265 -3.65 -13.72 20.06
N SER A 266 -4.05 -13.58 21.33
CA SER A 266 -4.27 -12.28 21.97
C SER A 266 -2.98 -11.52 22.34
N GLU A 267 -1.82 -12.20 22.30
CA GLU A 267 -0.49 -11.60 22.48
C GLU A 267 0.18 -11.27 21.12
N ARG A 268 -0.42 -11.70 20.00
CA ARG A 268 0.10 -11.45 18.65
C ARG A 268 -0.07 -9.99 18.23
N PHE A 269 -1.11 -9.33 18.74
CA PHE A 269 -1.35 -7.89 18.55
C PHE A 269 -1.66 -7.25 19.90
N ILE A 270 -0.92 -6.20 20.24
CA ILE A 270 -1.03 -5.49 21.52
C ILE A 270 -1.23 -4.00 21.23
N ASN A 271 -2.18 -3.34 21.90
CA ASN A 271 -2.40 -1.90 21.72
C ASN A 271 -1.23 -1.13 22.36
N PHE A 272 -0.56 -0.29 21.56
CA PHE A 272 0.52 0.61 22.01
C PHE A 272 0.13 2.09 21.88
N GLY A 273 -1.05 2.37 21.32
CA GLY A 273 -1.65 3.69 21.21
C GLY A 273 -3.06 3.60 20.62
N THR A 274 -4.03 4.14 21.35
CA THR A 274 -5.41 4.30 20.89
C THR A 274 -5.50 5.47 19.90
N VAL A 275 -6.41 5.39 18.94
CA VAL A 275 -6.65 6.42 17.94
C VAL A 275 -6.92 7.78 18.58
N GLN A 276 -6.31 8.81 18.00
CA GLN A 276 -6.46 10.21 18.37
C GLN A 276 -6.47 11.04 17.08
N SER A 277 -7.45 11.92 16.93
CA SER A 277 -7.62 12.77 15.74
C SER A 277 -7.16 14.21 15.94
N HIS A 278 -6.48 14.53 17.05
CA HIS A 278 -6.14 15.90 17.44
C HIS A 278 -4.61 16.08 17.53
N PRO A 279 -3.95 16.46 16.42
CA PRO A 279 -2.53 16.82 16.48
C PRO A 279 -2.32 18.11 17.30
N VAL A 280 -1.12 18.25 17.87
CA VAL A 280 -0.76 19.37 18.75
C VAL A 280 0.60 19.95 18.32
N VAL A 281 0.75 21.27 18.41
CA VAL A 281 2.04 21.94 18.22
C VAL A 281 2.59 22.33 19.59
N GLU A 282 3.61 21.61 20.07
CA GLU A 282 4.26 21.89 21.36
C GLU A 282 5.71 22.34 21.15
N ASN A 283 6.10 23.47 21.76
CA ASN A 283 7.43 24.08 21.57
C ASN A 283 7.82 24.33 20.09
N GLY A 284 6.82 24.35 19.18
CA GLY A 284 7.01 24.45 17.74
C GLY A 284 7.35 23.13 17.03
N GLN A 285 7.10 21.99 17.66
CA GLN A 285 7.14 20.66 17.07
C GLN A 285 5.70 20.13 16.92
N LEU A 286 5.33 19.71 15.72
CA LEU A 286 4.04 19.07 15.44
C LEU A 286 4.08 17.61 15.91
N LEU A 287 3.11 17.19 16.71
CA LEU A 287 3.05 15.83 17.25
C LEU A 287 1.62 15.31 17.41
N LEU A 288 1.49 13.98 17.51
CA LEU A 288 0.26 13.29 17.88
C LEU A 288 0.56 12.28 18.98
N ARG A 289 -0.16 12.35 20.11
CA ARG A 289 -0.03 11.43 21.25
C ARG A 289 -1.13 10.37 21.19
N HIS A 290 -0.80 9.16 21.60
CA HIS A 290 -1.71 8.00 21.61
C HIS A 290 -1.55 7.24 22.92
N GLU A 291 -2.55 7.29 23.79
CA GLU A 291 -2.55 6.56 25.07
C GLU A 291 -3.04 5.12 24.85
N SER A 292 -2.39 4.13 25.49
CA SER A 292 -2.85 2.74 25.47
C SER A 292 -3.62 2.37 26.75
N PRO A 293 -4.63 1.48 26.68
CA PRO A 293 -5.16 0.80 27.86
C PRO A 293 -4.23 -0.32 28.37
N THR A 294 -3.18 -0.70 27.63
CA THR A 294 -2.28 -1.80 27.98
C THR A 294 -1.22 -1.36 29.01
N ALA A 295 -1.16 -2.06 30.14
CA ALA A 295 -0.13 -1.88 31.16
C ALA A 295 1.29 -2.11 30.61
N CYS A 296 2.21 -1.23 30.98
CA CYS A 296 3.60 -1.28 30.54
C CYS A 296 4.38 -2.41 31.24
N ALA A 297 5.13 -3.20 30.48
CA ALA A 297 5.85 -4.34 31.03
C ALA A 297 7.03 -3.95 31.96
N ARG A 298 7.64 -2.77 31.75
CA ARG A 298 8.71 -2.26 32.62
C ARG A 298 8.17 -1.57 33.89
N ASN A 299 6.98 -1.01 33.84
CA ASN A 299 6.30 -0.47 35.02
C ASN A 299 4.78 -0.70 34.93
N SER A 300 4.27 -1.68 35.68
CA SER A 300 2.84 -2.02 35.71
C SER A 300 1.94 -0.98 36.38
N SER A 301 2.49 0.10 36.97
CA SER A 301 1.71 1.26 37.43
C SER A 301 1.47 2.32 36.34
N MET A 302 1.98 2.09 35.12
CA MET A 302 1.78 2.95 33.95
C MET A 302 1.30 2.09 32.77
N ASN A 303 0.62 2.72 31.83
CA ASN A 303 0.30 2.11 30.55
C ASN A 303 1.33 2.50 29.48
N TYR A 304 1.34 1.80 28.36
CA TYR A 304 2.08 2.25 27.19
C TYR A 304 1.47 3.55 26.64
N THR A 305 2.34 4.41 26.12
CA THR A 305 1.96 5.59 25.35
C THR A 305 2.79 5.58 24.06
N SER A 306 2.25 6.09 22.96
CA SER A 306 3.00 6.30 21.72
C SER A 306 2.91 7.75 21.28
N VAL A 307 3.99 8.33 20.77
CA VAL A 307 4.01 9.70 20.24
C VAL A 307 4.66 9.71 18.86
N ILE A 308 3.95 10.26 17.88
CA ILE A 308 4.45 10.51 16.53
C ILE A 308 4.85 11.99 16.44
N TYR A 309 6.10 12.26 16.08
CA TYR A 309 6.63 13.59 15.81
C TYR A 309 6.70 13.84 14.32
N PHE A 310 6.03 14.88 13.85
CA PHE A 310 5.98 15.23 12.43
C PHE A 310 7.03 16.29 12.12
N SER A 311 7.76 16.11 11.02
CA SER A 311 8.85 17.02 10.60
C SER A 311 8.74 17.36 9.12
N CYS A 312 8.82 18.65 8.79
CA CYS A 312 8.79 19.14 7.41
C CYS A 312 10.05 18.70 6.64
N ASP A 313 9.85 18.00 5.52
CA ASP A 313 10.81 17.95 4.42
C ASP A 313 10.02 17.93 3.12
N LYS A 314 10.10 19.01 2.32
CA LYS A 314 9.36 19.13 1.04
C LYS A 314 9.87 18.18 -0.04
N THR A 315 11.04 17.59 0.13
CA THR A 315 11.70 16.73 -0.86
C THR A 315 11.43 15.25 -0.64
N ILE A 316 10.77 14.88 0.47
CA ILE A 316 10.45 13.48 0.77
C ILE A 316 9.21 13.04 0.00
N MET A 317 9.40 12.11 -0.95
CA MET A 317 8.29 11.56 -1.75
C MET A 317 7.61 10.39 -1.03
N ASN A 318 8.37 9.59 -0.29
CA ASN A 318 7.90 8.42 0.44
C ASN A 318 8.00 8.64 1.96
N ALA A 319 7.07 9.44 2.48
CA ALA A 319 6.92 9.69 3.90
C ALA A 319 6.43 8.44 4.63
N HIS A 320 7.19 7.95 5.62
CA HIS A 320 6.84 6.82 6.48
C HIS A 320 7.32 7.09 7.93
N PRO A 321 6.68 6.49 8.96
CA PRO A 321 7.11 6.60 10.34
C PRO A 321 8.30 5.66 10.65
N GLU A 322 9.28 6.19 11.36
CA GLU A 322 10.47 5.47 11.81
C GLU A 322 10.50 5.44 13.34
N PHE A 323 10.76 4.27 13.95
CA PHE A 323 10.90 4.17 15.40
C PHE A 323 12.12 4.97 15.89
N ALA A 324 11.86 6.05 16.60
CA ALA A 324 12.88 6.98 17.09
C ALA A 324 13.53 6.46 18.39
N GLY A 325 12.72 5.95 19.32
CA GLY A 325 13.22 5.48 20.62
C GLY A 325 12.14 5.26 21.68
N LEU A 326 12.60 5.04 22.91
CA LEU A 326 11.77 5.07 24.13
C LEU A 326 11.97 6.40 24.85
N GLY A 327 10.91 6.91 25.49
CA GLY A 327 10.99 8.05 26.39
C GLY A 327 11.63 7.69 27.73
N ALA A 328 11.90 8.73 28.52
CA ALA A 328 12.53 8.61 29.84
C ALA A 328 11.75 7.79 30.89
N ASP A 329 10.51 7.39 30.63
CA ASP A 329 9.69 6.48 31.45
C ASP A 329 9.81 5.01 31.02
N GLU A 330 10.48 4.73 29.89
CA GLU A 330 10.62 3.42 29.23
C GLU A 330 9.29 2.77 28.80
N CYS A 331 8.18 3.52 28.89
CA CYS A 331 6.81 3.11 28.55
C CYS A 331 6.20 3.95 27.41
N THR A 332 6.78 5.11 27.12
CA THR A 332 6.46 5.97 25.99
C THR A 332 7.30 5.57 24.76
N TYR A 333 6.65 5.11 23.69
CA TYR A 333 7.26 4.80 22.40
C TYR A 333 7.23 6.03 21.50
N GLN A 334 8.32 6.29 20.77
CA GLN A 334 8.47 7.51 19.99
C GLN A 334 8.77 7.18 18.54
N PHE A 335 8.09 7.88 17.64
CA PHE A 335 8.19 7.70 16.20
C PHE A 335 8.45 9.06 15.54
N ASN A 336 9.33 9.10 14.55
CA ASN A 336 9.53 10.27 13.70
C ASN A 336 8.81 10.03 12.37
N PHE A 337 8.05 11.01 11.89
CA PHE A 337 7.34 10.96 10.62
C PHE A 337 7.72 12.21 9.81
N VAL A 338 8.69 12.05 8.91
CA VAL A 338 9.12 13.14 8.02
C VAL A 338 8.15 13.22 6.86
N THR A 339 7.46 14.35 6.67
CA THR A 339 6.39 14.52 5.66
C THR A 339 6.23 15.98 5.22
N PRO A 340 5.90 16.27 3.95
CA PRO A 340 5.55 17.63 3.49
C PRO A 340 4.27 18.17 4.14
N LEU A 341 3.37 17.32 4.63
CA LEU A 341 2.17 17.73 5.36
C LEU A 341 2.49 18.41 6.72
N ALA A 342 3.74 18.33 7.17
CA ALA A 342 4.27 19.04 8.33
C ALA A 342 4.93 20.39 7.97
N CYS A 343 4.80 20.86 6.72
CA CYS A 343 5.29 22.16 6.25
C CYS A 343 4.14 23.19 6.18
N ASN A 344 4.28 24.35 6.82
CA ASN A 344 3.22 25.38 6.89
C ASN A 344 3.49 26.64 6.05
N ASP A 345 4.29 26.51 4.99
CA ASP A 345 4.70 27.59 4.10
C ASP A 345 4.19 27.38 2.65
N LEU A 346 2.98 26.81 2.54
CA LEU A 346 2.23 26.72 1.28
C LEU A 346 1.73 28.11 0.87
N LYS A 347 1.69 28.35 -0.46
CA LYS A 347 1.16 29.61 -0.99
C LYS A 347 -0.37 29.65 -0.83
N PRO A 348 -0.97 30.84 -0.70
CA PRO A 348 -2.42 31.00 -0.79
C PRO A 348 -3.00 30.32 -2.05
N CYS A 349 -4.16 29.68 -1.93
CA CYS A 349 -4.79 28.91 -3.00
C CYS A 349 -3.97 27.69 -3.50
N THR A 350 -3.19 27.06 -2.63
CA THR A 350 -2.53 25.78 -2.90
C THR A 350 -2.87 24.73 -1.83
N ALA A 351 -2.83 23.45 -2.20
CA ALA A 351 -3.11 22.33 -1.30
C ALA A 351 -2.20 21.13 -1.59
N LEU A 352 -1.85 20.34 -0.57
CA LEU A 352 -1.12 19.08 -0.71
C LEU A 352 -2.07 17.89 -0.53
N THR A 353 -2.02 16.91 -1.44
CA THR A 353 -2.79 15.65 -1.33
C THR A 353 -2.13 14.64 -0.38
N SER A 354 -2.79 13.51 -0.11
CA SER A 354 -2.22 12.33 0.57
C SER A 354 -0.97 11.77 -0.11
N THR A 355 -0.80 12.05 -1.41
CA THR A 355 0.32 11.59 -2.23
C THR A 355 1.43 12.63 -2.40
N ASN A 356 1.43 13.71 -1.59
CA ASN A 356 2.33 14.86 -1.69
C ASN A 356 2.25 15.66 -3.00
N GLU A 357 1.15 15.55 -3.73
CA GLU A 357 0.94 16.38 -4.92
C GLU A 357 0.50 17.79 -4.53
N LEU A 358 1.17 18.81 -5.06
CA LEU A 358 0.80 20.21 -4.87
C LEU A 358 -0.21 20.65 -5.94
N LEU A 359 -1.48 20.71 -5.56
CA LEU A 359 -2.53 21.34 -6.36
C LEU A 359 -2.38 22.87 -6.23
N ASP A 360 -1.86 23.51 -7.28
CA ASP A 360 -1.69 24.98 -7.34
C ASP A 360 -2.82 25.63 -8.15
N LEU A 361 -3.82 26.15 -7.43
CA LEU A 361 -4.94 26.90 -8.00
C LEU A 361 -4.70 28.42 -7.91
N SER A 362 -3.51 28.90 -7.53
CA SER A 362 -3.22 30.33 -7.36
C SER A 362 -3.44 31.15 -8.64
N SER A 363 -3.32 30.51 -9.80
CA SER A 363 -3.71 31.09 -11.09
C SER A 363 -5.17 31.58 -11.12
N LEU A 364 -6.09 30.87 -10.45
CA LEU A 364 -7.52 31.21 -10.37
C LEU A 364 -7.77 32.48 -9.54
N SER A 365 -6.92 32.76 -8.54
CA SER A 365 -7.03 33.97 -7.70
C SER A 365 -6.78 35.28 -8.45
N SER A 366 -6.19 35.21 -9.63
CA SER A 366 -5.94 36.35 -10.52
C SER A 366 -7.03 36.57 -11.57
N GLN A 367 -8.04 35.69 -11.64
CA GLN A 367 -9.11 35.77 -12.63
C GLN A 367 -10.21 36.76 -12.21
N PRO A 368 -10.91 37.40 -13.16
CA PRO A 368 -12.07 38.23 -12.85
C PRO A 368 -13.19 37.40 -12.21
N ALA A 369 -14.00 38.03 -11.36
CA ALA A 369 -15.14 37.38 -10.73
C ALA A 369 -16.11 36.80 -11.79
N HIS A 370 -16.63 35.61 -11.51
CA HIS A 370 -17.62 34.94 -12.33
C HIS A 370 -19.01 35.46 -12.01
N HIS A 371 -19.77 35.83 -13.04
CA HIS A 371 -21.18 36.20 -12.92
C HIS A 371 -22.06 35.02 -13.37
N LEU A 372 -22.91 34.55 -12.47
CA LEU A 372 -23.79 33.40 -12.67
C LEU A 372 -25.26 33.85 -12.44
N SER A 373 -26.23 33.14 -12.99
CA SER A 373 -27.65 33.45 -12.78
C SER A 373 -28.46 32.17 -12.58
N LYS A 374 -29.36 32.19 -11.58
CA LYS A 374 -30.28 31.11 -11.26
C LYS A 374 -31.54 31.70 -10.64
N ASP A 375 -32.71 31.22 -11.07
CA ASP A 375 -34.03 31.58 -10.51
C ASP A 375 -34.29 33.09 -10.34
N GLY A 376 -33.79 33.90 -11.28
CA GLY A 376 -33.95 35.35 -11.30
C GLY A 376 -32.99 36.13 -10.38
N ARG A 377 -32.05 35.46 -9.73
CA ARG A 377 -30.95 36.07 -8.95
C ARG A 377 -29.66 36.08 -9.75
N ASN A 378 -28.90 37.16 -9.63
CA ASN A 378 -27.58 37.30 -10.24
C ASN A 378 -26.51 37.16 -9.16
N TYR A 379 -25.68 36.14 -9.29
CA TYR A 379 -24.60 35.79 -8.36
C TYR A 379 -23.26 36.29 -8.90
N THR A 380 -22.41 36.83 -8.04
CA THR A 380 -21.02 37.19 -8.38
C THR A 380 -20.07 36.51 -7.40
N VAL A 381 -19.07 35.79 -7.92
CA VAL A 381 -18.18 34.91 -7.13
C VAL A 381 -16.75 34.97 -7.67
N ALA A 382 -15.77 35.16 -6.79
CA ALA A 382 -14.35 34.98 -7.11
C ALA A 382 -13.79 33.74 -6.41
N VAL A 383 -12.68 33.20 -6.93
CA VAL A 383 -11.98 32.04 -6.35
C VAL A 383 -10.72 32.51 -5.65
N CYS A 384 -10.53 32.11 -4.39
CA CYS A 384 -9.34 32.46 -3.60
C CYS A 384 -9.06 33.98 -3.41
N ALA A 385 -10.05 34.82 -3.71
CA ALA A 385 -9.92 36.28 -3.79
C ALA A 385 -11.26 36.97 -3.45
N SER A 386 -11.22 38.27 -3.19
CA SER A 386 -12.44 39.10 -3.09
C SER A 386 -13.08 39.26 -4.47
N ALA A 387 -14.41 39.16 -4.52
CA ALA A 387 -15.18 39.33 -5.75
C ALA A 387 -15.26 40.79 -6.22
N GLY A 388 -15.02 41.75 -5.32
CA GLY A 388 -15.18 43.18 -5.62
C GLY A 388 -16.63 43.55 -5.95
N ASN A 389 -16.82 44.74 -6.53
CA ASN A 389 -18.14 45.30 -6.89
C ASN A 389 -18.94 44.32 -7.80
N PRO A 390 -20.19 43.94 -7.47
CA PRO A 390 -21.09 44.56 -6.46
C PRO A 390 -20.94 44.03 -5.03
N CYS A 391 -20.16 42.98 -4.79
CA CYS A 391 -19.93 42.46 -3.46
C CYS A 391 -19.15 43.45 -2.56
N GLN A 392 -19.23 43.23 -1.24
CA GLN A 392 -18.48 44.00 -0.25
C GLN A 392 -16.96 43.77 -0.41
N GLU A 393 -16.15 44.69 0.11
CA GLU A 393 -14.67 44.70 -0.06
C GLU A 393 -13.99 43.37 0.28
N ASN A 394 -14.49 42.65 1.30
CA ASN A 394 -13.99 41.33 1.73
C ASN A 394 -14.90 40.15 1.29
N GLY A 395 -15.93 40.37 0.48
CA GLY A 395 -16.88 39.35 0.06
C GLY A 395 -16.30 38.46 -1.04
N GLY A 396 -16.25 37.14 -0.81
CA GLY A 396 -15.84 36.17 -1.83
C GLY A 396 -16.98 35.80 -2.79
N ALA A 397 -18.23 35.96 -2.33
CA ALA A 397 -19.44 35.72 -3.10
C ALA A 397 -20.59 36.64 -2.62
N CYS A 398 -21.47 37.02 -3.54
CA CYS A 398 -22.73 37.71 -3.24
C CYS A 398 -23.80 37.43 -4.30
N TYR A 399 -25.06 37.79 -4.02
CA TYR A 399 -26.10 37.89 -5.04
C TYR A 399 -26.86 39.21 -4.98
N GLU A 400 -27.40 39.64 -6.12
CA GLU A 400 -28.29 40.78 -6.22
C GLU A 400 -29.75 40.34 -6.37
N GLN A 401 -30.65 40.98 -5.62
CA GLN A 401 -32.10 40.85 -5.77
C GLN A 401 -32.75 42.20 -5.45
N ASN A 402 -33.66 42.68 -6.31
CA ASN A 402 -34.35 43.98 -6.14
C ASN A 402 -33.42 45.21 -5.97
N ALA A 403 -32.22 45.17 -6.58
CA ALA A 403 -31.14 46.16 -6.41
C ALA A 403 -30.51 46.24 -4.99
N GLU A 404 -30.74 45.23 -4.14
CA GLU A 404 -29.97 45.00 -2.91
C GLU A 404 -28.96 43.86 -3.11
N THR A 405 -27.74 44.03 -2.60
CA THR A 405 -26.68 43.02 -2.66
C THR A 405 -26.57 42.28 -1.33
N ILE A 406 -26.73 40.96 -1.35
CA ILE A 406 -26.67 40.07 -0.20
C ILE A 406 -25.33 39.32 -0.19
N SER A 407 -24.54 39.49 0.86
CA SER A 407 -23.26 38.79 1.05
C SER A 407 -23.46 37.30 1.29
N LEU A 408 -22.68 36.45 0.62
CA LEU A 408 -22.73 35.00 0.73
C LEU A 408 -21.49 34.38 1.40
N GLY A 409 -20.62 35.21 1.97
CA GLY A 409 -19.44 34.79 2.72
C GLY A 409 -18.21 35.65 2.40
N ASN A 410 -17.32 35.75 3.39
CA ASN A 410 -16.05 36.44 3.25
C ASN A 410 -15.06 35.59 2.44
N ALA A 411 -14.24 36.26 1.62
CA ALA A 411 -13.22 35.63 0.82
C ALA A 411 -12.19 34.89 1.68
N ASN A 412 -11.75 33.75 1.19
CA ASN A 412 -10.78 32.85 1.80
C ASN A 412 -9.90 32.30 0.67
N SER A 413 -8.65 31.93 0.96
CA SER A 413 -7.73 31.29 0.00
C SER A 413 -7.19 29.93 0.50
N HIS A 414 -7.68 29.47 1.65
CA HIS A 414 -7.35 28.17 2.22
C HIS A 414 -8.27 27.09 1.63
N LEU A 415 -7.71 26.35 0.68
CA LEU A 415 -8.30 25.14 0.09
C LEU A 415 -8.37 24.02 1.14
N ARG A 416 -9.39 23.18 1.04
CA ARG A 416 -9.65 22.04 1.95
C ARG A 416 -10.01 20.81 1.10
N PHE A 417 -9.83 19.61 1.64
CA PHE A 417 -10.35 18.38 1.05
C PHE A 417 -11.58 17.90 1.81
N ASN A 418 -12.56 17.35 1.09
CA ASN A 418 -13.71 16.67 1.72
C ASN A 418 -13.35 15.20 2.03
N GLN A 419 -14.30 14.44 2.59
CA GLN A 419 -14.11 13.03 2.94
C GLN A 419 -13.91 12.09 1.73
N SER A 420 -14.15 12.57 0.50
CA SER A 420 -13.92 11.84 -0.76
C SER A 420 -12.70 12.35 -1.54
N GLY A 421 -11.75 13.03 -0.87
CA GLY A 421 -10.54 13.59 -1.49
C GLY A 421 -10.79 14.73 -2.49
N SER A 422 -12.03 15.22 -2.62
CA SER A 422 -12.38 16.30 -3.53
C SER A 422 -11.99 17.65 -2.93
N LEU A 423 -11.22 18.42 -3.69
CA LEU A 423 -10.77 19.76 -3.33
C LEU A 423 -11.95 20.74 -3.30
N TYR A 424 -12.06 21.55 -2.26
CA TYR A 424 -13.06 22.62 -2.17
C TYR A 424 -12.52 23.87 -1.47
N LEU A 425 -13.19 25.00 -1.71
CA LEU A 425 -13.01 26.27 -1.02
C LEU A 425 -14.30 26.64 -0.29
N LEU A 426 -14.19 27.23 0.90
CA LEU A 426 -15.33 27.64 1.72
C LEU A 426 -15.22 29.11 2.12
N TYR A 427 -16.30 29.86 1.87
CA TYR A 427 -16.54 31.22 2.34
C TYR A 427 -17.63 31.21 3.40
N GLU A 428 -17.37 31.88 4.51
CA GLU A 428 -18.18 31.82 5.73
C GLU A 428 -18.50 33.25 6.20
N ASN A 429 -19.46 33.42 7.12
CA ASN A 429 -19.88 34.70 7.68
C ASN A 429 -20.56 35.67 6.68
N GLY A 430 -21.44 35.16 5.81
CA GLY A 430 -22.29 35.98 4.95
C GLY A 430 -23.44 36.68 5.69
N ALA A 431 -24.41 37.21 4.94
CA ALA A 431 -25.58 37.87 5.49
C ALA A 431 -26.51 36.89 6.25
N LYS A 432 -27.36 37.43 7.14
CA LYS A 432 -28.34 36.63 7.88
C LYS A 432 -29.49 36.18 6.98
N CYS A 433 -29.95 34.95 7.16
CA CYS A 433 -31.06 34.36 6.41
C CYS A 433 -31.93 33.42 7.28
N PRO A 434 -33.24 33.34 7.03
CA PRO A 434 -34.14 32.43 7.73
C PRO A 434 -33.99 30.99 7.20
N THR A 435 -33.92 30.03 8.10
CA THR A 435 -33.96 28.60 7.79
C THR A 435 -35.38 28.05 7.98
N GLY A 436 -35.72 26.92 7.34
CA GLY A 436 -37.06 26.32 7.40
C GLY A 436 -37.54 25.90 8.80
N SER A 437 -36.65 25.89 9.79
CA SER A 437 -36.94 25.63 11.21
C SER A 437 -37.25 26.89 12.04
N GLY A 438 -37.26 28.08 11.42
CA GLY A 438 -37.46 29.36 12.12
C GLY A 438 -36.22 29.93 12.80
N ALA A 439 -35.07 29.26 12.71
CA ALA A 439 -33.78 29.79 13.15
C ALA A 439 -33.17 30.75 12.12
N THR A 440 -32.34 31.69 12.57
CA THR A 440 -31.55 32.57 11.68
C THR A 440 -30.14 32.00 11.54
N SER A 441 -29.72 31.69 10.32
CA SER A 441 -28.35 31.30 9.99
C SER A 441 -27.61 32.43 9.26
N LEU A 442 -26.33 32.24 8.98
CA LEU A 442 -25.52 33.09 8.10
C LEU A 442 -25.31 32.37 6.76
N TRP A 443 -25.31 33.11 5.66
CA TRP A 443 -24.96 32.55 4.36
C TRP A 443 -23.50 32.06 4.33
N SER A 444 -23.29 30.96 3.62
CA SER A 444 -21.98 30.42 3.25
C SER A 444 -21.93 30.10 1.76
N THR A 445 -20.72 30.07 1.18
CA THR A 445 -20.49 29.63 -0.20
C THR A 445 -19.44 28.53 -0.21
N LYS A 446 -19.76 27.37 -0.78
CA LYS A 446 -18.85 26.25 -0.99
C LYS A 446 -18.59 26.10 -2.49
N ILE A 447 -17.32 26.16 -2.89
CA ILE A 447 -16.88 25.95 -4.27
C ILE A 447 -16.14 24.61 -4.31
N GLU A 448 -16.75 23.59 -4.88
CA GLU A 448 -16.13 22.27 -5.10
C GLU A 448 -15.44 22.26 -6.46
N PHE A 449 -14.16 21.89 -6.50
CA PHE A 449 -13.41 21.82 -7.74
C PHE A 449 -13.45 20.42 -8.31
N VAL A 450 -13.65 20.32 -9.62
CA VAL A 450 -13.68 19.07 -10.38
C VAL A 450 -12.61 19.15 -11.46
N CYS A 451 -11.79 18.10 -11.56
CA CYS A 451 -10.83 17.97 -12.65
C CYS A 451 -11.54 18.04 -14.01
N ALA A 452 -11.12 18.98 -14.86
CA ALA A 452 -11.58 19.07 -16.24
C ALA A 452 -10.48 19.59 -17.17
N ASN A 453 -10.09 18.76 -18.12
CA ASN A 453 -9.12 19.15 -19.14
C ASN A 453 -9.74 20.11 -20.16
N ASN A 454 -8.98 21.13 -20.59
CA ASN A 454 -9.36 22.13 -21.60
C ASN A 454 -9.55 21.57 -23.04
N ALA A 455 -9.76 20.27 -23.19
CA ALA A 455 -9.75 19.55 -24.46
C ALA A 455 -11.14 19.37 -25.12
N THR A 456 -12.22 19.91 -24.53
CA THR A 456 -13.52 20.03 -25.22
C THR A 456 -13.54 21.22 -26.20
N LYS A 457 -12.59 21.21 -27.16
CA LYS A 457 -12.63 22.05 -28.36
C LYS A 457 -13.36 21.35 -29.49
N ASP A 458 -14.66 21.10 -29.30
CA ASP A 458 -15.50 20.71 -30.42
C ASP A 458 -15.83 21.91 -31.33
N ASN A 459 -15.62 21.70 -32.63
CA ASN A 459 -16.06 22.52 -33.77
C ASN A 459 -15.44 23.92 -33.95
N GLY A 460 -14.15 23.92 -34.24
CA GLY A 460 -13.48 24.98 -35.00
C GLY A 460 -13.48 24.78 -36.53
N THR A 461 -14.62 24.46 -37.17
CA THR A 461 -14.70 24.34 -38.64
C THR A 461 -15.95 24.96 -39.26
N THR A 462 -15.83 26.20 -39.75
CA THR A 462 -16.28 26.61 -41.10
C THR A 462 -15.72 27.98 -41.45
N ALA A 463 -15.37 28.18 -42.72
CA ALA A 463 -14.77 29.42 -43.21
C ALA A 463 -15.82 30.41 -43.73
N GLY A 464 -15.62 31.69 -43.40
CA GLY A 464 -16.01 32.90 -44.16
C GLY A 464 -17.38 33.02 -44.83
N GLY A 465 -18.20 33.98 -44.39
CA GLY A 465 -19.35 34.47 -45.17
C GLY A 465 -20.27 35.43 -44.40
N GLY A 466 -20.13 36.74 -44.64
CA GLY A 466 -20.80 37.82 -43.90
C GLY A 466 -22.34 37.82 -43.77
N GLY A 467 -22.83 38.66 -42.85
CA GLY A 467 -24.24 39.10 -42.80
C GLY A 467 -24.87 39.03 -41.41
N GLY A 468 -25.22 40.20 -40.83
CA GLY A 468 -25.70 40.32 -39.46
C GLY A 468 -27.07 39.68 -39.14
N GLY A 469 -27.28 39.43 -37.85
CA GLY A 469 -28.53 38.95 -37.25
C GLY A 469 -28.34 38.71 -35.75
N ALA A 470 -29.32 39.05 -34.92
CA ALA A 470 -29.21 38.96 -33.46
C ALA A 470 -29.61 37.58 -32.91
N GLY A 471 -29.03 37.19 -31.77
CA GLY A 471 -29.38 35.99 -31.01
C GLY A 471 -28.19 35.49 -30.19
N GLY A 472 -28.20 35.71 -28.88
CA GLY A 472 -27.08 35.32 -28.01
C GLY A 472 -27.40 34.14 -27.11
N THR A 473 -26.46 33.20 -27.00
CA THR A 473 -26.23 32.39 -25.77
C THR A 473 -24.85 31.72 -25.79
N THR A 474 -24.08 31.98 -24.72
CA THR A 474 -23.08 31.09 -24.07
C THR A 474 -22.08 30.30 -24.94
N GLY A 475 -20.84 30.79 -25.01
CA GLY A 475 -19.66 29.95 -25.28
C GLY A 475 -19.24 29.16 -24.03
N ARG A 476 -18.84 27.89 -24.19
CA ARG A 476 -18.56 26.95 -23.10
C ARG A 476 -17.09 26.51 -23.11
N SER A 477 -16.30 27.03 -22.16
CA SER A 477 -14.96 26.56 -21.79
C SER A 477 -14.66 27.05 -20.37
N ASN A 478 -14.29 26.16 -19.44
CA ASN A 478 -14.34 26.33 -17.97
C ASN A 478 -15.75 26.65 -17.43
N ALA A 479 -16.48 25.61 -16.99
CA ALA A 479 -17.82 25.76 -16.43
C ALA A 479 -17.79 25.84 -14.90
N LEU A 480 -18.15 27.01 -14.35
CA LEU A 480 -18.74 27.09 -13.01
C LEU A 480 -20.25 26.86 -13.14
N GLN A 481 -20.80 26.05 -12.26
CA GLN A 481 -22.23 25.77 -12.19
C GLN A 481 -22.73 25.88 -10.74
N ILE A 482 -23.86 26.58 -10.54
CA ILE A 482 -24.58 26.54 -9.27
C ILE A 482 -25.32 25.20 -9.18
N ILE A 483 -25.03 24.43 -8.14
CA ILE A 483 -25.69 23.16 -7.83
C ILE A 483 -26.90 23.45 -6.94
N GLU A 484 -26.67 24.10 -5.80
CA GLU A 484 -27.69 24.43 -4.80
C GLU A 484 -27.50 25.85 -4.27
N ASP A 485 -28.59 26.53 -3.93
CA ASP A 485 -28.64 27.87 -3.34
C ASP A 485 -29.73 27.97 -2.24
N SER A 486 -29.98 26.83 -1.58
CA SER A 486 -31.00 26.65 -0.54
C SER A 486 -30.37 26.67 0.86
N ASN A 487 -31.20 26.66 1.92
CA ASN A 487 -30.75 26.45 3.31
C ASN A 487 -29.56 27.32 3.80
N CYS A 488 -29.44 28.56 3.33
CA CYS A 488 -28.31 29.46 3.64
C CYS A 488 -26.93 28.99 3.13
N GLN A 489 -26.87 28.13 2.09
CA GLN A 489 -25.64 27.74 1.44
C GLN A 489 -25.73 27.88 -0.08
N LEU A 490 -24.73 28.52 -0.69
CA LEU A 490 -24.49 28.48 -2.13
C LEU A 490 -23.44 27.41 -2.43
N LEU A 491 -23.84 26.33 -3.09
CA LEU A 491 -22.97 25.27 -3.57
C LEU A 491 -22.68 25.47 -5.06
N ILE A 492 -21.40 25.63 -5.40
CA ILE A 492 -20.90 25.77 -6.76
C ILE A 492 -19.95 24.63 -7.07
N GLN A 493 -20.05 24.09 -8.28
CA GLN A 493 -19.07 23.18 -8.85
C GLN A 493 -18.25 23.93 -9.91
N TYR A 494 -16.91 23.88 -9.83
CA TYR A 494 -16.00 24.49 -10.80
C TYR A 494 -15.15 23.40 -11.49
N GLN A 495 -15.47 23.14 -12.75
CA GLN A 495 -14.66 22.31 -13.65
C GLN A 495 -13.40 23.06 -14.11
N THR A 496 -12.22 22.57 -13.71
CA THR A 496 -10.92 23.24 -13.96
C THR A 496 -9.76 22.24 -14.05
N PRO A 497 -8.75 22.47 -14.93
CA PRO A 497 -7.58 21.61 -15.01
C PRO A 497 -6.64 21.76 -13.81
N TYR A 498 -6.70 22.89 -13.07
CA TYR A 498 -5.87 23.12 -11.89
C TYR A 498 -6.29 22.27 -10.68
N ALA A 499 -7.47 21.63 -10.73
CA ALA A 499 -7.94 20.67 -9.72
C ALA A 499 -7.82 19.21 -10.19
N CYS A 500 -7.12 18.96 -11.30
CA CYS A 500 -6.73 17.61 -11.67
C CYS A 500 -5.55 17.19 -10.80
N GLN A 501 -5.83 16.29 -9.85
CA GLN A 501 -4.80 15.43 -9.28
C GLN A 501 -4.22 14.58 -10.43
N GLU A 502 -2.90 14.53 -10.53
CA GLU A 502 -2.25 13.73 -11.54
C GLU A 502 -2.24 12.25 -11.12
N GLN A 503 -2.96 11.46 -11.94
CA GLN A 503 -2.66 10.07 -12.30
C GLN A 503 -3.42 8.94 -11.60
N ILE A 504 -3.63 7.87 -12.37
CA ILE A 504 -3.97 6.53 -11.92
C ILE A 504 -3.02 6.06 -10.79
N ARG A 505 -3.53 5.28 -9.82
CA ARG A 505 -2.77 4.87 -8.61
C ARG A 505 -1.42 4.25 -9.04
N CYS A 506 -0.32 4.97 -8.84
CA CYS A 506 1.04 4.57 -9.28
C CYS A 506 1.78 3.70 -8.25
N LYS A 507 1.02 3.14 -7.31
CA LYS A 507 1.48 2.36 -6.17
C LYS A 507 0.64 1.09 -6.06
N ALA A 508 1.26 -0.02 -5.70
CA ALA A 508 0.60 -1.32 -5.53
C ALA A 508 1.21 -2.07 -4.34
N THR A 509 0.37 -2.63 -3.46
CA THR A 509 0.83 -3.43 -2.32
C THR A 509 1.19 -4.85 -2.74
N VAL A 510 2.23 -5.44 -2.15
CA VAL A 510 2.67 -6.82 -2.39
C VAL A 510 2.94 -7.57 -1.09
N TYR A 511 2.15 -8.62 -0.84
CA TYR A 511 2.41 -9.51 0.27
C TYR A 511 3.68 -10.34 0.04
N VAL A 512 4.60 -10.28 1.00
CA VAL A 512 5.86 -11.02 1.02
C VAL A 512 5.89 -11.91 2.26
N ASP A 513 6.42 -13.13 2.15
CA ASP A 513 6.62 -14.04 3.28
C ASP A 513 8.11 -14.15 3.64
N HIS A 514 8.56 -13.35 4.61
CA HIS A 514 9.96 -13.33 5.07
C HIS A 514 10.28 -14.40 6.13
N THR A 515 9.55 -15.52 6.17
CA THR A 515 9.82 -16.62 7.13
C THR A 515 11.12 -17.40 6.83
N THR A 516 11.68 -17.29 5.62
CA THR A 516 12.87 -18.05 5.19
C THR A 516 14.19 -17.29 5.25
N ASP A 517 14.17 -15.96 5.14
CA ASP A 517 15.37 -15.18 4.78
C ASP A 517 16.13 -14.64 6.01
N GLY A 518 15.61 -14.85 7.22
CA GLY A 518 16.19 -14.34 8.47
C GLY A 518 15.97 -12.85 8.74
N VAL A 519 15.62 -12.04 7.73
CA VAL A 519 15.37 -10.59 7.85
C VAL A 519 14.02 -10.26 8.53
N GLY A 520 13.05 -11.18 8.48
CA GLY A 520 11.94 -11.26 9.44
C GLY A 520 10.57 -10.75 8.97
N SER A 521 9.55 -11.56 9.32
CA SER A 521 8.09 -11.34 9.21
C SER A 521 7.49 -11.15 7.82
N SER A 522 6.49 -11.96 7.49
CA SER A 522 5.59 -11.69 6.37
C SER A 522 4.78 -10.38 6.52
N GLY A 523 4.26 -9.87 5.40
CA GLY A 523 3.34 -8.71 5.31
C GLY A 523 3.40 -8.00 3.96
N ASP A 524 2.59 -6.95 3.78
CA ASP A 524 2.56 -6.16 2.55
C ASP A 524 3.72 -5.14 2.50
N GLU A 525 4.56 -5.25 1.46
CA GLU A 525 5.47 -4.18 1.00
C GLU A 525 4.75 -3.29 -0.02
N LEU A 526 5.26 -2.09 -0.28
CA LEU A 526 4.71 -1.16 -1.27
C LEU A 526 5.62 -1.07 -2.50
N ILE A 527 5.09 -1.46 -3.66
CA ILE A 527 5.69 -1.11 -4.95
C ILE A 527 5.25 0.31 -5.28
N ASP A 528 6.22 1.20 -5.47
CA ASP A 528 5.97 2.61 -5.73
C ASP A 528 6.76 3.07 -6.96
N LEU A 529 6.04 3.39 -8.03
CA LEU A 529 6.63 3.93 -9.26
C LEU A 529 6.46 5.46 -9.37
N THR A 530 5.92 6.13 -8.35
CA THR A 530 5.88 7.60 -8.27
C THR A 530 7.24 8.25 -8.55
N PRO A 531 8.40 7.69 -8.13
CA PRO A 531 9.70 8.26 -8.50
C PRO A 531 10.06 8.21 -9.99
N LEU A 532 9.36 7.45 -10.84
CA LEU A 532 9.54 7.47 -12.31
C LEU A 532 8.59 8.42 -13.02
N ILE A 533 7.59 8.96 -12.34
CA ILE A 533 6.75 10.04 -12.86
C ILE A 533 7.65 11.23 -13.22
N SER A 534 7.50 11.74 -14.45
CA SER A 534 8.28 12.89 -14.93
C SER A 534 7.36 14.00 -15.42
N ALA A 535 7.33 15.11 -14.69
CA ALA A 535 6.53 16.30 -15.03
C ALA A 535 7.20 17.25 -16.05
N SER A 536 8.51 17.11 -16.28
CA SER A 536 9.32 18.01 -17.14
C SER A 536 9.80 17.36 -18.45
N ASP A 537 9.92 16.03 -18.49
CA ASP A 537 10.32 15.29 -19.70
C ASP A 537 9.56 13.96 -19.91
N ASN A 538 9.73 13.37 -21.09
CA ASN A 538 9.27 12.02 -21.42
C ASN A 538 10.46 11.08 -21.61
N TYR A 539 10.28 9.81 -21.28
CA TYR A 539 11.28 8.79 -21.48
C TYR A 539 11.25 8.31 -22.93
N GLU A 540 12.34 8.53 -23.66
CA GLU A 540 12.54 7.85 -24.95
C GLU A 540 12.91 6.38 -24.70
N ALA A 541 12.19 5.44 -25.33
CA ALA A 541 12.50 4.01 -25.20
C ALA A 541 13.58 3.55 -26.18
N ARG A 542 14.37 2.57 -25.74
CA ARG A 542 15.26 1.80 -26.61
C ARG A 542 14.46 0.70 -27.33
N VAL A 543 14.90 0.28 -28.51
CA VAL A 543 14.24 -0.78 -29.30
C VAL A 543 15.17 -1.98 -29.38
N GLU A 544 14.77 -3.11 -28.79
CA GLU A 544 15.53 -4.37 -28.77
C GLU A 544 14.60 -5.55 -29.10
N LEU A 545 14.15 -5.59 -30.36
CA LEU A 545 13.26 -6.63 -30.89
C LEU A 545 14.04 -7.88 -31.37
N PRO A 546 13.42 -9.08 -31.35
CA PRO A 546 13.96 -10.26 -32.02
C PRO A 546 14.17 -10.04 -33.53
N ALA A 547 15.15 -10.72 -34.13
CA ALA A 547 15.47 -10.60 -35.56
C ALA A 547 14.29 -10.91 -36.51
N SER A 548 13.30 -11.69 -36.06
CA SER A 548 12.05 -11.94 -36.79
C SER A 548 11.08 -10.75 -36.79
N MET A 549 11.22 -9.82 -35.84
CA MET A 549 10.33 -8.66 -35.62
C MET A 549 10.99 -7.31 -35.95
N GLU A 550 12.32 -7.24 -36.13
CA GLU A 550 13.04 -5.99 -36.49
C GLU A 550 12.43 -5.24 -37.69
N HIS A 551 11.79 -5.95 -38.63
CA HIS A 551 11.17 -5.35 -39.81
C HIS A 551 9.84 -4.63 -39.54
N LEU A 552 9.24 -4.81 -38.36
CA LEU A 552 7.97 -4.18 -37.98
C LEU A 552 8.14 -2.71 -37.59
N VAL A 553 9.33 -2.31 -37.14
CA VAL A 553 9.63 -0.95 -36.64
C VAL A 553 10.79 -0.34 -37.44
N PRO A 554 10.56 0.70 -38.25
CA PRO A 554 11.63 1.45 -38.90
C PRO A 554 12.63 2.01 -37.87
N LYS A 555 13.93 1.99 -38.19
CA LYS A 555 14.98 2.54 -37.29
C LYS A 555 14.87 4.05 -37.01
N THR A 556 14.05 4.75 -37.77
CA THR A 556 13.69 6.16 -37.57
C THR A 556 12.55 6.37 -36.57
N THR A 557 11.81 5.32 -36.20
CA THR A 557 10.72 5.40 -35.24
C THR A 557 11.25 5.46 -33.81
N LYS A 558 10.69 6.39 -33.03
CA LYS A 558 10.95 6.62 -31.62
C LYS A 558 9.67 6.43 -30.82
N PHE A 559 9.83 6.03 -29.56
CA PHE A 559 8.75 5.81 -28.62
C PHE A 559 9.00 6.67 -27.41
N TYR A 560 7.99 7.43 -27.01
CA TYR A 560 8.01 8.30 -25.84
C TYR A 560 6.98 7.80 -24.85
N LEU A 561 7.38 7.61 -23.59
CA LEU A 561 6.52 7.15 -22.52
C LEU A 561 6.64 8.11 -21.33
N ASN A 562 5.56 8.21 -20.56
CA ASN A 562 5.65 8.61 -19.16
C ASN A 562 5.15 7.47 -18.28
N VAL A 563 5.31 7.60 -16.96
CA VAL A 563 4.85 6.61 -15.99
C VAL A 563 3.64 7.18 -15.27
N CYS A 564 2.53 6.45 -15.29
CA CYS A 564 1.22 6.77 -14.69
C CYS A 564 0.52 8.07 -15.22
N ARG A 565 1.23 9.02 -15.83
CA ARG A 565 0.70 10.23 -16.49
C ARG A 565 0.64 10.17 -18.01
N PRO A 566 -0.18 11.06 -18.61
CA PRO A 566 0.04 11.54 -19.96
C PRO A 566 1.47 12.02 -20.18
N LEU A 567 1.91 12.05 -21.43
CA LEU A 567 3.18 12.64 -21.83
C LEU A 567 3.23 14.13 -21.49
N VAL A 568 4.41 14.61 -21.08
CA VAL A 568 4.72 16.04 -21.02
C VAL A 568 4.62 16.60 -22.45
N PRO A 569 3.85 17.68 -22.70
CA PRO A 569 3.82 18.31 -24.01
C PRO A 569 5.22 18.82 -24.40
N LYS A 570 5.77 18.28 -25.49
CA LYS A 570 7.02 18.75 -26.11
C LYS A 570 6.70 19.42 -27.45
N TYR A 571 7.44 20.46 -27.79
CA TYR A 571 7.30 21.15 -29.08
C TYR A 571 7.54 20.16 -30.23
N GLN A 572 6.58 20.09 -31.17
CA GLN A 572 6.54 19.15 -32.31
C GLN A 572 6.23 17.67 -32.00
N LEU A 573 5.77 17.29 -30.80
CA LEU A 573 5.24 15.93 -30.56
C LEU A 573 3.70 15.94 -30.64
N GLY A 574 3.13 15.53 -31.78
CA GLY A 574 1.71 15.69 -32.13
C GLY A 574 0.72 14.64 -31.62
N CYS A 575 1.14 13.71 -30.75
CA CYS A 575 0.24 12.67 -30.22
C CYS A 575 -0.98 13.24 -29.46
N ALA A 576 -2.07 12.47 -29.44
CA ALA A 576 -3.33 12.85 -28.80
C ALA A 576 -3.15 13.27 -27.33
N GLY A 577 -3.68 14.44 -26.96
CA GLY A 577 -3.55 14.98 -25.62
C GLY A 577 -4.16 14.06 -24.56
N GLY A 578 -3.37 13.68 -23.55
CA GLY A 578 -3.72 12.68 -22.55
C GLY A 578 -3.04 11.32 -22.76
N SER A 579 -2.45 11.06 -23.94
CA SER A 579 -1.74 9.82 -24.23
C SER A 579 -0.54 9.60 -23.29
N GLY A 580 -0.40 8.41 -22.72
CA GLY A 580 0.69 8.03 -21.81
C GLY A 580 1.91 7.44 -22.51
N ALA A 581 1.72 6.93 -23.73
CA ALA A 581 2.78 6.46 -24.61
C ALA A 581 2.47 6.80 -26.08
N CYS A 582 3.49 7.24 -26.80
CA CYS A 582 3.40 7.78 -28.16
C CYS A 582 4.50 7.19 -29.01
N MET A 583 4.21 6.82 -30.26
CA MET A 583 5.24 6.60 -31.26
C MET A 583 5.27 7.74 -32.26
N ALA A 584 6.46 8.08 -32.74
CA ALA A 584 6.66 9.07 -33.79
C ALA A 584 7.85 8.67 -34.67
N LYS A 585 7.80 9.01 -35.95
CA LYS A 585 8.88 8.82 -36.91
C LYS A 585 9.72 10.09 -36.95
N VAL A 586 11.03 9.95 -36.77
CA VAL A 586 11.94 11.11 -36.81
C VAL A 586 12.37 11.39 -38.25
N ALA A 587 12.01 12.57 -38.74
CA ALA A 587 12.41 13.07 -40.04
C ALA A 587 13.92 13.38 -40.10
N ALA A 588 14.46 13.56 -41.31
CA ALA A 588 15.88 13.91 -41.51
C ALA A 588 16.28 15.28 -40.89
N SER A 589 15.30 16.12 -40.55
CA SER A 589 15.44 17.38 -39.81
C SER A 589 15.56 17.22 -38.29
N GLY A 590 15.26 16.03 -37.74
CA GLY A 590 15.15 15.76 -36.31
C GLY A 590 13.74 16.02 -35.72
N ALA A 591 12.78 16.48 -36.52
CA ALA A 591 11.39 16.66 -36.08
C ALA A 591 10.63 15.33 -36.01
N PRO A 592 9.69 15.15 -35.05
CA PRO A 592 8.70 14.08 -35.10
C PRO A 592 7.67 14.32 -36.23
N GLU A 593 7.27 13.23 -36.90
CA GLU A 593 6.21 13.14 -37.91
C GLU A 593 5.51 11.77 -37.76
N GLU A 594 4.33 11.60 -38.36
CA GLU A 594 3.55 10.33 -38.32
C GLU A 594 3.31 9.85 -36.86
N GLU A 595 2.91 10.77 -35.98
CA GLU A 595 2.72 10.49 -34.56
C GLU A 595 1.42 9.75 -34.25
N HIS A 596 1.50 8.73 -33.39
CA HIS A 596 0.38 7.88 -33.01
C HIS A 596 0.31 7.61 -31.50
N SER A 597 -0.88 7.76 -30.92
CA SER A 597 -1.12 7.37 -29.52
C SER A 597 -1.05 5.86 -29.38
N LEU A 598 -0.23 5.38 -28.45
CA LEU A 598 -0.15 3.96 -28.05
C LEU A 598 -0.95 3.66 -26.78
N GLY A 599 -1.83 4.59 -26.37
CA GLY A 599 -2.77 4.40 -25.26
C GLY A 599 -2.71 5.51 -24.20
N PHE A 600 -3.76 5.54 -23.39
CA PHE A 600 -4.00 6.48 -22.31
C PHE A 600 -3.82 5.80 -20.94
N PRO A 601 -3.34 6.53 -19.91
CA PRO A 601 -3.12 6.00 -18.56
C PRO A 601 -4.45 5.88 -17.80
N LEU A 602 -5.22 4.85 -18.14
CA LEU A 602 -6.56 4.58 -17.60
C LEU A 602 -6.60 3.42 -16.60
N VAL A 603 -5.49 2.68 -16.45
CA VAL A 603 -5.41 1.47 -15.61
C VAL A 603 -4.25 1.60 -14.62
N SER A 604 -4.57 1.70 -13.33
CA SER A 604 -3.62 1.78 -12.21
C SER A 604 -2.57 0.66 -12.20
N LEU A 605 -1.44 0.92 -11.54
CA LEU A 605 -0.32 -0.01 -11.44
C LEU A 605 -0.75 -1.36 -10.89
N SER A 606 -0.49 -2.43 -11.65
CA SER A 606 -0.78 -3.80 -11.25
C SER A 606 0.48 -4.48 -10.73
N ARG A 607 0.42 -5.08 -9.54
CA ARG A 607 1.50 -5.93 -9.02
C ARG A 607 1.57 -7.25 -9.80
N VAL A 608 2.77 -7.65 -10.22
CA VAL A 608 3.06 -9.02 -10.69
C VAL A 608 3.63 -9.86 -9.55
N ASN A 609 4.70 -9.40 -8.90
CA ASN A 609 5.34 -10.04 -7.74
C ASN A 609 6.15 -8.99 -6.94
N ARG A 610 6.92 -9.39 -5.91
CA ARG A 610 7.72 -8.47 -5.07
C ARG A 610 8.69 -7.59 -5.87
N THR A 611 9.25 -8.13 -6.95
CA THR A 611 10.30 -7.51 -7.77
C THR A 611 9.80 -7.11 -9.17
N SER A 612 8.50 -7.23 -9.46
CA SER A 612 7.94 -6.85 -10.77
C SER A 612 6.54 -6.27 -10.67
N ALA A 613 6.27 -5.20 -11.42
CA ALA A 613 4.95 -4.60 -11.56
C ALA A 613 4.68 -4.18 -13.01
N GLU A 614 3.41 -4.01 -13.36
CA GLU A 614 2.96 -3.82 -14.73
C GLU A 614 2.01 -2.63 -14.83
N LEU A 615 2.25 -1.77 -15.82
CA LEU A 615 1.37 -0.67 -16.18
C LEU A 615 0.80 -0.90 -17.58
N LEU A 616 -0.47 -0.53 -17.80
CA LEU A 616 -1.15 -0.72 -19.07
C LEU A 616 -1.80 0.60 -19.51
N TYR A 617 -1.48 1.02 -20.74
CA TYR A 617 -2.16 2.11 -21.43
C TYR A 617 -3.00 1.56 -22.58
N VAL A 618 -4.25 2.00 -22.67
CA VAL A 618 -5.27 1.46 -23.57
C VAL A 618 -5.98 2.55 -24.35
N LYS A 619 -6.77 2.18 -25.36
CA LYS A 619 -7.54 3.11 -26.21
C LYS A 619 -6.67 4.09 -27.01
N GLY A 620 -5.54 3.62 -27.53
CA GLY A 620 -4.69 4.39 -28.45
C GLY A 620 -5.35 4.58 -29.82
N ASP A 621 -4.55 4.97 -30.80
CA ASP A 621 -5.03 5.16 -32.17
C ASP A 621 -5.54 3.84 -32.78
N PRO A 622 -6.34 3.87 -33.86
CA PRO A 622 -6.80 2.65 -34.53
C PRO A 622 -5.62 1.79 -35.03
N CYS A 623 -5.67 0.50 -34.73
CA CYS A 623 -4.62 -0.46 -35.09
C CYS A 623 -4.43 -0.57 -36.62
N PRO A 624 -3.19 -0.48 -37.15
CA PRO A 624 -2.93 -0.54 -38.59
C PRO A 624 -3.32 -1.88 -39.25
N THR A 625 -3.29 -2.99 -38.51
CA THR A 625 -3.57 -4.34 -39.03
C THR A 625 -5.04 -4.74 -38.89
N ASP A 626 -5.76 -4.29 -37.85
CA ASP A 626 -7.21 -4.40 -37.73
C ASP A 626 -7.82 -3.08 -37.24
N LYS A 627 -8.60 -2.40 -38.09
CA LYS A 627 -9.25 -1.13 -37.76
C LYS A 627 -10.36 -1.23 -36.70
N LYS A 628 -10.66 -2.43 -36.20
CA LYS A 628 -11.60 -2.66 -35.08
C LYS A 628 -10.92 -2.70 -33.72
N THR A 629 -9.59 -2.75 -33.67
CA THR A 629 -8.82 -2.70 -32.41
C THR A 629 -8.05 -1.40 -32.31
N GLU A 630 -7.62 -1.06 -31.10
CA GLU A 630 -6.91 0.16 -30.76
C GLU A 630 -5.50 -0.20 -30.29
N LEU A 631 -4.53 0.69 -30.56
CA LEU A 631 -3.16 0.51 -30.07
C LEU A 631 -3.13 0.54 -28.54
N SER A 632 -2.26 -0.29 -27.95
CA SER A 632 -2.06 -0.35 -26.51
C SER A 632 -0.59 -0.51 -26.14
N THR A 633 -0.24 -0.12 -24.92
CA THR A 633 1.13 -0.18 -24.38
C THR A 633 1.12 -0.92 -23.06
N ARG A 634 2.01 -1.90 -22.91
CA ARG A 634 2.27 -2.61 -21.67
C ARG A 634 3.69 -2.28 -21.23
N ILE A 635 3.88 -1.97 -19.95
CA ILE A 635 5.19 -1.69 -19.38
C ILE A 635 5.41 -2.61 -18.18
N LEU A 636 6.33 -3.57 -18.32
CA LEU A 636 6.77 -4.46 -17.24
C LEU A 636 8.00 -3.85 -16.55
N PHE A 637 7.78 -3.30 -15.36
CA PHE A 637 8.84 -2.81 -14.48
C PHE A 637 9.45 -3.97 -13.70
N ASN A 638 10.78 -4.07 -13.70
CA ASN A 638 11.53 -5.08 -12.97
C ASN A 638 12.55 -4.42 -12.03
N CYS A 639 12.61 -4.87 -10.78
CA CYS A 639 13.62 -4.44 -9.83
C CYS A 639 15.02 -4.89 -10.29
N ASN A 640 15.90 -3.94 -10.56
CA ASN A 640 17.32 -4.15 -10.71
C ASN A 640 18.06 -3.01 -9.98
N MET A 641 18.69 -3.32 -8.84
CA MET A 641 19.41 -2.33 -8.02
C MET A 641 20.47 -1.52 -8.80
N ARG A 642 21.01 -2.08 -9.90
CA ARG A 642 22.06 -1.46 -10.73
C ARG A 642 21.53 -0.59 -11.87
N ALA A 643 20.21 -0.57 -12.13
CA ALA A 643 19.62 0.15 -13.25
C ALA A 643 19.40 1.66 -12.98
N GLY A 644 19.48 2.09 -11.72
CA GLY A 644 19.04 3.44 -11.33
C GLY A 644 17.55 3.64 -11.66
N ARG A 645 17.16 4.83 -12.13
CA ARG A 645 15.80 5.04 -12.67
C ARG A 645 15.50 4.16 -13.89
N GLY A 646 16.52 3.69 -14.61
CA GLY A 646 16.34 2.86 -15.81
C GLY A 646 15.86 3.64 -17.04
N GLN A 647 15.54 2.88 -18.09
CA GLN A 647 14.95 3.38 -19.33
C GLN A 647 14.07 2.29 -19.94
N PRO A 648 12.89 2.60 -20.51
CA PRO A 648 12.06 1.59 -21.15
C PRO A 648 12.74 0.99 -22.40
N VAL A 649 12.51 -0.30 -22.63
CA VAL A 649 13.03 -1.07 -23.76
C VAL A 649 11.89 -1.83 -24.41
N LEU A 650 11.57 -1.53 -25.68
CA LEU A 650 10.58 -2.27 -26.47
C LEU A 650 11.12 -3.67 -26.79
N ARG A 651 10.38 -4.72 -26.40
CA ARG A 651 10.76 -6.13 -26.52
C ARG A 651 9.96 -6.90 -27.57
N SER A 652 8.66 -6.64 -27.67
CA SER A 652 7.76 -7.33 -28.59
C SER A 652 6.61 -6.43 -29.02
N ILE A 653 5.99 -6.78 -30.14
CA ILE A 653 4.75 -6.20 -30.62
C ILE A 653 3.87 -7.37 -31.05
N GLU A 654 2.72 -7.55 -30.40
CA GLU A 654 1.77 -8.63 -30.66
C GLU A 654 0.36 -8.03 -30.73
N ASP A 655 -0.39 -8.30 -31.80
CA ASP A 655 -1.77 -7.86 -32.01
C ASP A 655 -2.06 -6.38 -31.63
N CYS A 656 -1.15 -5.47 -32.04
CA CYS A 656 -1.20 -4.03 -31.77
C CYS A 656 -1.00 -3.60 -30.29
N ALA A 657 -0.60 -4.52 -29.42
CA ALA A 657 0.01 -4.20 -28.13
C ALA A 657 1.53 -4.07 -28.25
N TYR A 658 2.09 -3.01 -27.66
CA TYR A 658 3.53 -2.75 -27.58
C TYR A 658 4.04 -3.09 -26.18
N ASP A 659 4.90 -4.10 -26.08
CA ASP A 659 5.40 -4.64 -24.81
C ASP A 659 6.81 -4.09 -24.51
N PHE A 660 6.89 -3.24 -23.49
CA PHE A 660 8.12 -2.64 -22.97
C PHE A 660 8.54 -3.32 -21.66
N GLU A 661 9.84 -3.54 -21.49
CA GLU A 661 10.47 -3.84 -20.21
C GLU A 661 11.19 -2.60 -19.66
N TRP A 662 11.16 -2.41 -18.34
CA TRP A 662 11.85 -1.30 -17.69
C TRP A 662 12.53 -1.79 -16.40
N GLU A 663 13.82 -2.10 -16.49
CA GLU A 663 14.64 -2.38 -15.31
C GLU A 663 14.90 -1.08 -14.53
N THR A 664 14.61 -1.07 -13.23
CA THR A 664 14.72 0.14 -12.38
C THR A 664 14.98 -0.26 -10.93
N ASN A 665 15.59 0.62 -10.12
CA ASN A 665 15.81 0.36 -8.70
C ASN A 665 14.81 1.05 -7.75
N VAL A 666 13.94 1.93 -8.24
CA VAL A 666 13.11 2.82 -7.40
C VAL A 666 12.16 2.09 -6.43
N PHE A 667 11.78 0.85 -6.75
CA PHE A 667 10.91 0.00 -5.93
C PHE A 667 11.61 -1.27 -5.44
N CYS A 668 12.93 -1.36 -5.61
CA CYS A 668 13.68 -2.52 -5.12
C CYS A 668 13.59 -2.63 -3.59
N PRO A 669 13.43 -3.85 -3.04
CA PRO A 669 13.33 -4.02 -1.59
C PRO A 669 14.54 -3.46 -0.82
N PRO A 670 14.34 -3.00 0.44
CA PRO A 670 15.42 -2.53 1.30
C PRO A 670 16.51 -3.60 1.51
N HIS A 671 17.77 -3.19 1.40
CA HIS A 671 18.93 -4.05 1.61
C HIS A 671 19.63 -3.74 2.93
N GLU A 672 19.97 -4.76 3.73
CA GLU A 672 20.73 -4.57 4.98
C GLU A 672 22.24 -4.51 4.67
N CYS A 673 22.79 -3.31 4.73
CA CYS A 673 24.21 -3.06 4.54
C CYS A 673 25.00 -3.40 5.82
N THR A 674 26.22 -3.91 5.65
CA THR A 674 27.13 -4.16 6.78
C THR A 674 27.99 -2.94 7.09
N VAL A 675 28.19 -2.63 8.37
CA VAL A 675 29.09 -1.58 8.83
C VAL A 675 30.25 -2.22 9.58
N SER A 676 31.45 -2.14 9.00
CA SER A 676 32.69 -2.66 9.59
C SER A 676 33.23 -1.69 10.62
N ALA A 677 33.24 -2.04 11.90
CA ALA A 677 33.76 -1.18 12.95
C ALA A 677 35.28 -0.95 12.88
N GLU A 678 36.03 -1.95 12.41
CA GLU A 678 37.50 -1.89 12.34
C GLU A 678 37.97 -0.99 11.19
N THR A 679 37.44 -1.23 9.99
CA THR A 679 37.85 -0.51 8.78
C THR A 679 37.04 0.76 8.55
N CYS A 680 35.90 0.90 9.24
CA CYS A 680 34.92 1.97 9.10
C CYS A 680 34.35 2.10 7.68
N ASP A 681 34.02 0.95 7.10
CA ASP A 681 33.34 0.85 5.80
C ASP A 681 31.88 0.46 5.99
N LEU A 682 31.00 1.20 5.33
CA LEU A 682 29.67 0.74 4.92
C LEU A 682 29.82 -0.10 3.64
N VAL A 683 29.27 -1.31 3.62
CA VAL A 683 29.41 -2.27 2.52
C VAL A 683 28.04 -2.74 2.06
N HIS A 684 27.79 -2.60 0.75
CA HIS A 684 26.67 -3.23 0.05
C HIS A 684 27.23 -4.40 -0.76
N ASP A 685 27.01 -5.61 -0.27
CA ASP A 685 27.55 -6.85 -0.82
C ASP A 685 26.96 -7.22 -2.19
N GLU A 686 25.64 -7.09 -2.41
CA GLU A 686 25.03 -7.35 -3.73
C GLU A 686 25.53 -6.44 -4.86
N LEU A 687 25.84 -5.18 -4.54
CA LEU A 687 26.50 -4.25 -5.47
C LEU A 687 28.02 -4.41 -5.51
N GLY A 688 28.63 -5.05 -4.50
CA GLY A 688 30.08 -5.06 -4.29
C GLY A 688 30.66 -3.69 -3.94
N HIS A 689 29.82 -2.75 -3.52
CA HIS A 689 30.19 -1.35 -3.28
C HIS A 689 30.57 -1.10 -1.81
N ARG A 690 31.51 -0.17 -1.59
CA ARG A 690 32.04 0.16 -0.26
C ARG A 690 32.17 1.68 -0.13
N PHE A 691 31.76 2.22 1.01
CA PHE A 691 31.90 3.63 1.35
C PHE A 691 32.60 3.76 2.70
N ASN A 692 33.78 4.38 2.72
CA ASN A 692 34.59 4.50 3.92
C ASN A 692 34.33 5.83 4.63
N PHE A 693 33.82 5.80 5.86
CA PHE A 693 33.52 7.02 6.61
C PHE A 693 34.77 7.76 7.08
N LYS A 694 35.98 7.17 7.13
CA LYS A 694 37.19 7.94 7.50
C LYS A 694 37.61 8.92 6.40
N THR A 695 37.26 8.61 5.15
CA THR A 695 37.56 9.43 3.96
C THR A 695 36.35 10.26 3.48
N ALA A 696 35.20 10.18 4.15
CA ALA A 696 33.99 10.86 3.72
C ALA A 696 34.09 12.39 3.96
N PRO A 697 33.76 13.24 2.98
CA PRO A 697 34.03 14.68 3.04
C PRO A 697 33.23 15.44 4.12
N PHE A 698 32.14 14.85 4.60
CA PHE A 698 31.29 15.39 5.67
C PHE A 698 31.66 14.87 7.07
N THR A 699 32.78 14.14 7.19
CA THR A 699 33.21 13.50 8.43
C THR A 699 34.65 13.88 8.78
N LYS A 700 35.05 13.55 10.01
CA LYS A 700 36.41 13.68 10.50
C LYS A 700 36.80 12.36 11.18
N ASP A 701 37.56 11.53 10.47
CA ASP A 701 37.91 10.16 10.88
C ASP A 701 36.67 9.31 11.24
N GLY A 702 35.63 9.38 10.40
CA GLY A 702 34.37 8.64 10.59
C GLY A 702 33.41 9.24 11.63
N LYS A 703 33.74 10.40 12.19
CA LYS A 703 32.89 11.13 13.13
C LYS A 703 32.24 12.34 12.48
N ILE A 704 30.99 12.63 12.85
CA ILE A 704 30.28 13.85 12.49
C ILE A 704 30.16 14.75 13.73
N GLU A 705 30.15 16.06 13.54
CA GLU A 705 29.85 17.04 14.60
C GLU A 705 28.42 17.56 14.42
N VAL A 706 27.66 17.63 15.52
CA VAL A 706 26.32 18.25 15.57
C VAL A 706 26.24 19.21 16.76
N ASP A 707 25.45 20.28 16.62
CA ASP A 707 25.22 21.22 17.72
C ASP A 707 24.14 20.67 18.67
N TYR A 708 24.46 20.64 19.96
CA TYR A 708 23.60 20.14 21.04
C TYR A 708 23.81 20.97 22.31
N ASN A 709 22.74 21.56 22.84
CA ASN A 709 22.74 22.40 24.04
C ASN A 709 23.87 23.46 24.08
N ASN A 710 24.01 24.21 22.97
CA ASN A 710 25.05 25.23 22.74
C ASN A 710 26.50 24.70 22.78
N THR A 711 26.68 23.39 22.66
CA THR A 711 27.97 22.71 22.56
C THR A 711 28.03 21.84 21.30
N LYS A 712 29.21 21.36 20.94
CA LYS A 712 29.39 20.41 19.83
C LYS A 712 29.50 18.98 20.36
N MET A 713 28.62 18.12 19.88
CA MET A 713 28.63 16.67 20.13
C MET A 713 29.24 15.95 18.93
N SER A 714 30.07 14.94 19.18
CA SER A 714 30.76 14.17 18.14
C SER A 714 30.24 12.74 18.09
N LEU A 715 29.65 12.35 16.97
CA LEU A 715 28.98 11.06 16.80
C LEU A 715 29.81 10.15 15.93
N ASP A 716 29.99 8.90 16.36
CA ASP A 716 30.86 7.94 15.71
C ASP A 716 30.07 6.99 14.80
N LEU A 717 30.30 7.07 13.48
CA LEU A 717 29.69 6.17 12.50
C LEU A 717 30.43 4.81 12.42
N CYS A 718 31.66 4.72 12.94
CA CYS A 718 32.52 3.52 12.93
C CYS A 718 32.25 2.53 14.08
N GLY A 719 31.21 2.73 14.90
CA GLY A 719 30.99 1.88 16.08
C GLY A 719 30.58 0.44 15.76
N GLN A 720 30.57 -0.41 16.80
CA GLN A 720 29.81 -1.67 16.74
C GLN A 720 28.30 -1.40 16.88
N HIS A 721 27.47 -2.40 16.60
CA HIS A 721 26.00 -2.33 16.69
C HIS A 721 25.35 -1.19 15.85
N ARG A 722 25.91 -0.92 14.66
CA ARG A 722 25.30 -0.04 13.65
C ARG A 722 24.42 -0.90 12.73
N LYS A 723 23.11 -0.60 12.66
CA LYS A 723 22.24 -1.19 11.63
C LYS A 723 22.17 -0.23 10.44
N ALA A 724 22.49 -0.69 9.24
CA ALA A 724 22.38 0.11 8.03
C ALA A 724 21.41 -0.53 7.02
N MET A 725 20.50 0.25 6.46
CA MET A 725 19.50 -0.22 5.50
C MET A 725 19.40 0.75 4.32
N THR A 726 19.37 0.25 3.09
CA THR A 726 19.10 1.07 1.90
C THR A 726 17.61 1.39 1.79
N ASP A 727 17.31 2.54 1.21
CA ASP A 727 16.00 2.85 0.64
C ASP A 727 16.26 3.44 -0.76
N TYR A 728 16.07 2.61 -1.78
CA TYR A 728 16.27 3.01 -3.17
C TYR A 728 15.18 3.98 -3.66
N SER A 729 13.98 3.93 -3.10
CA SER A 729 12.87 4.83 -3.44
C SER A 729 13.17 6.28 -3.03
N GLN A 730 13.97 6.44 -1.97
CA GLN A 730 14.47 7.72 -1.48
C GLN A 730 15.97 7.95 -1.76
N ALA A 731 16.59 7.09 -2.58
CA ALA A 731 18.00 7.17 -2.98
C ALA A 731 18.98 7.33 -1.79
N LEU A 732 18.76 6.60 -0.69
CA LEU A 732 19.48 6.81 0.58
C LEU A 732 19.91 5.52 1.29
N VAL A 733 20.73 5.69 2.32
CA VAL A 733 21.04 4.69 3.34
C VAL A 733 20.71 5.26 4.72
N ASN A 734 19.84 4.58 5.46
CA ASN A 734 19.57 4.86 6.86
C ASN A 734 20.55 4.08 7.74
N ILE A 735 21.16 4.74 8.73
CA ILE A 735 22.04 4.11 9.73
C ILE A 735 21.52 4.43 11.13
N PHE A 736 21.31 3.40 11.95
CA PHE A 736 20.72 3.51 13.29
C PHE A 736 21.70 3.04 14.37
N PHE A 737 21.88 3.85 15.42
CA PHE A 737 22.77 3.54 16.55
C PHE A 737 22.46 4.31 17.84
N THR A 738 23.07 3.94 18.96
CA THR A 738 23.03 4.71 20.24
C THR A 738 24.35 5.43 20.47
N HIS A 739 24.26 6.57 21.16
CA HIS A 739 25.39 7.40 21.57
C HIS A 739 25.26 7.78 23.05
N ASP A 740 26.37 7.83 23.79
CA ASP A 740 26.36 8.21 25.20
C ASP A 740 26.21 9.73 25.33
N ALA A 741 25.17 10.17 26.02
CA ALA A 741 24.79 11.58 26.17
C ALA A 741 24.36 11.82 27.63
N PRO A 742 25.29 12.13 28.56
CA PRO A 742 25.03 12.08 30.01
C PRO A 742 23.92 13.01 30.55
N ASN A 743 23.58 14.05 29.79
CA ASN A 743 22.52 15.00 30.14
C ASN A 743 21.18 14.69 29.44
N CYS A 744 21.08 13.54 28.76
CA CYS A 744 19.94 13.18 27.93
C CYS A 744 19.17 11.98 28.52
N GLY A 745 17.90 12.19 28.85
CA GLY A 745 17.01 11.15 29.37
C GLY A 745 17.44 10.63 30.75
N LYS A 746 16.94 9.45 31.15
CA LYS A 746 17.36 8.78 32.40
C LYS A 746 18.53 7.81 32.20
N GLU A 747 18.63 7.19 31.03
CA GLU A 747 19.70 6.22 30.72
C GLU A 747 21.04 6.91 30.36
N GLY A 748 21.05 8.24 30.14
CA GLY A 748 22.25 8.96 29.73
C GLY A 748 22.72 8.61 28.31
N THR A 749 21.79 8.19 27.44
CA THR A 749 22.04 7.80 26.06
C THR A 749 21.02 8.41 25.10
N MET A 750 21.42 8.54 23.85
CA MET A 750 20.64 9.15 22.77
C MET A 750 20.55 8.19 21.58
N ASN A 751 19.36 8.02 21.02
CA ASN A 751 19.16 7.30 19.78
C ASN A 751 19.55 8.19 18.60
N VAL A 752 20.41 7.69 17.73
CA VAL A 752 20.82 8.39 16.51
C VAL A 752 20.29 7.63 15.30
N GLN A 753 19.67 8.38 14.40
CA GLN A 753 19.42 8.02 13.02
C GLN A 753 20.24 8.94 12.12
N THR A 754 20.98 8.35 11.18
CA THR A 754 21.77 9.04 10.17
C THR A 754 21.20 8.68 8.80
N ARG A 755 20.59 9.64 8.10
CA ARG A 755 20.09 9.49 6.73
C ARG A 755 21.16 9.98 5.76
N LEU A 756 21.79 9.08 5.02
CA LEU A 756 22.79 9.39 3.99
C LEU A 756 22.10 9.37 2.62
N ILE A 757 21.92 10.52 2.00
CA ILE A 757 21.07 10.72 0.82
C ILE A 757 21.94 11.07 -0.40
N CYS A 758 21.70 10.39 -1.53
CA CYS A 758 22.26 10.77 -2.83
C CYS A 758 21.76 12.17 -3.24
N SER A 759 22.68 13.10 -3.49
CA SER A 759 22.40 14.46 -3.92
C SER A 759 23.54 15.01 -4.78
N ASN A 760 23.29 16.07 -5.55
CA ASN A 760 24.33 16.85 -6.22
C ASN A 760 25.09 17.78 -5.27
N GLU A 761 24.48 18.14 -4.15
CA GLU A 761 25.02 19.08 -3.17
C GLU A 761 25.43 18.35 -1.88
N THR A 762 26.40 18.92 -1.15
CA THR A 762 26.84 18.39 0.14
C THR A 762 26.32 19.29 1.25
N GLN A 763 25.22 18.88 1.88
CA GLN A 763 24.52 19.60 2.95
C GLN A 763 24.18 18.65 4.09
N SER A 764 24.40 19.11 5.33
CA SER A 764 23.93 18.42 6.54
C SER A 764 22.83 19.21 7.25
N SER A 765 21.88 18.52 7.86
CA SER A 765 20.98 19.06 8.88
C SER A 765 20.85 18.09 10.05
N SER A 766 20.48 18.62 11.23
CA SER A 766 20.27 17.82 12.44
C SER A 766 19.04 18.31 13.20
N THR A 767 18.13 17.40 13.53
CA THR A 767 16.96 17.65 14.37
C THR A 767 17.08 16.79 15.62
N ILE A 768 17.08 17.43 16.78
CA ILE A 768 17.17 16.79 18.10
C ILE A 768 15.81 16.95 18.77
N SER A 769 15.20 15.85 19.21
CA SER A 769 13.99 15.88 20.04
C SER A 769 14.33 16.42 21.45
N SER A 770 13.32 16.88 22.20
CA SER A 770 13.57 17.55 23.49
C SER A 770 14.46 16.75 24.48
N ASP A 771 15.10 17.42 25.44
CA ASP A 771 16.10 16.84 26.37
C ASP A 771 15.64 15.57 27.15
N GLN A 772 14.33 15.28 27.19
CA GLN A 772 13.77 14.07 27.82
C GLN A 772 13.51 12.91 26.83
N GLN A 773 13.67 13.14 25.53
CA GLN A 773 13.28 12.24 24.45
C GLN A 773 14.48 11.67 23.69
N CYS A 774 15.57 12.44 23.57
CA CYS A 774 16.89 11.93 23.23
C CYS A 774 16.96 11.12 21.94
N ASN A 775 16.32 11.63 20.89
CA ASN A 775 16.45 11.12 19.54
C ASN A 775 17.04 12.23 18.65
N LEU A 776 18.11 11.90 17.94
CA LEU A 776 18.73 12.74 16.93
C LEU A 776 18.49 12.13 15.55
N LEU A 777 17.87 12.93 14.69
CA LEU A 777 17.86 12.72 13.26
C LEU A 777 18.95 13.59 12.63
N TYR A 778 20.01 12.98 12.12
CA TYR A 778 21.02 13.63 11.28
C TYR A 778 20.78 13.26 9.82
N VAL A 779 20.74 14.26 8.93
CA VAL A 779 20.54 14.07 7.50
C VAL A 779 21.72 14.65 6.75
N GLN A 780 22.39 13.81 5.96
CA GLN A 780 23.49 14.19 5.08
C GLN A 780 23.09 13.94 3.62
N ARG A 781 23.00 15.00 2.83
CA ARG A 781 22.92 14.95 1.37
C ARG A 781 24.35 15.03 0.82
N THR A 782 24.76 14.15 -0.11
CA THR A 782 26.09 14.22 -0.76
C THR A 782 26.20 13.34 -2.03
N PRO A 783 27.02 13.71 -3.04
CA PRO A 783 27.20 12.92 -4.26
C PRO A 783 27.83 11.53 -4.07
N SER A 784 28.64 11.33 -3.03
CA SER A 784 29.35 10.07 -2.82
C SER A 784 28.43 8.89 -2.47
N ILE A 785 27.24 9.18 -1.93
CA ILE A 785 26.20 8.17 -1.67
C ILE A 785 25.52 7.72 -2.96
N CYS A 786 25.41 8.58 -3.98
CA CYS A 786 24.96 8.18 -5.30
C CYS A 786 25.86 7.06 -5.86
N GLN A 787 27.18 7.26 -5.80
CA GLN A 787 28.15 6.25 -6.24
C GLN A 787 28.04 4.94 -5.43
N PHE A 788 27.87 5.03 -4.10
CA PHE A 788 27.66 3.86 -3.25
C PHE A 788 26.42 3.05 -3.67
N LEU A 789 25.30 3.72 -3.95
CA LEU A 789 24.04 3.10 -4.38
C LEU A 789 23.94 2.78 -5.89
N ALA A 790 25.04 2.92 -6.65
CA ALA A 790 25.05 2.78 -8.11
C ALA A 790 24.06 3.73 -8.85
N LEU A 791 23.78 4.91 -8.27
CA LEU A 791 22.89 5.93 -8.78
C LEU A 791 23.63 7.05 -9.52
N SER A 792 22.98 7.61 -10.53
CA SER A 792 23.36 8.88 -11.16
C SER A 792 23.12 10.04 -10.20
N VAL A 793 24.07 10.98 -10.13
CA VAL A 793 23.90 12.23 -9.38
C VAL A 793 22.77 13.08 -10.02
N PRO A 794 21.79 13.59 -9.25
CA PRO A 794 20.71 14.43 -9.77
C PRO A 794 21.24 15.68 -10.49
N GLN A 795 20.66 16.07 -11.63
CA GLN A 795 21.05 17.33 -12.28
C GLN A 795 20.41 18.54 -11.57
N GLN A 796 21.08 19.70 -11.57
CA GLN A 796 20.51 20.92 -11.04
C GLN A 796 19.46 21.48 -12.02
N ASP A 797 18.23 21.70 -11.55
CA ASP A 797 17.21 22.42 -12.31
C ASP A 797 17.62 23.89 -12.48
N ALA A 798 17.84 24.28 -13.74
CA ALA A 798 18.21 25.64 -14.09
C ALA A 798 16.99 26.58 -14.10
N GLY A 799 16.47 26.95 -12.92
CA GLY A 799 15.30 27.83 -12.83
C GLY A 799 14.96 28.35 -11.43
N GLY A 800 15.66 29.39 -10.95
CA GLY A 800 15.35 29.96 -9.63
C GLY A 800 16.30 31.04 -9.11
N GLY A 801 16.77 31.95 -9.97
CA GLY A 801 17.70 33.00 -9.54
C GLY A 801 17.04 34.08 -8.68
N SER A 802 17.20 34.03 -7.36
CA SER A 802 16.98 35.16 -6.46
C SER A 802 18.33 35.74 -6.00
N SER A 803 18.52 37.03 -6.29
CA SER A 803 19.80 37.72 -6.07
C SER A 803 20.02 38.08 -4.60
N SER A 804 21.13 37.66 -4.02
CA SER A 804 21.75 38.39 -2.90
C SER A 804 23.23 38.64 -3.20
N SER A 805 23.64 39.89 -3.12
CA SER A 805 24.95 40.37 -3.53
C SER A 805 25.90 40.46 -2.33
N SER A 806 27.08 39.88 -2.47
CA SER A 806 28.28 40.39 -1.78
C SER A 806 29.52 40.10 -2.62
N SER A 807 30.46 41.04 -2.61
CA SER A 807 31.55 41.12 -3.57
C SER A 807 32.91 40.82 -2.92
N SER A 808 33.76 40.06 -3.60
CA SER A 808 35.21 40.26 -3.54
C SER A 808 35.91 39.68 -4.77
N SER A 809 36.83 40.49 -5.28
CA SER A 809 37.51 40.43 -6.57
C SER A 809 38.58 39.34 -6.74
N SER A 810 38.91 39.10 -8.03
CA SER A 810 40.20 38.62 -8.58
C SER A 810 40.47 37.10 -8.50
N SER A 811 41.12 36.46 -9.48
CA SER A 811 41.65 36.93 -10.78
C SER A 811 41.62 35.83 -11.85
N SER A 812 41.78 36.24 -13.11
CA SER A 812 41.74 35.41 -14.31
C SER A 812 43.02 34.59 -14.56
N SER A 813 42.86 33.35 -15.05
CA SER A 813 43.76 32.81 -16.09
C SER A 813 43.06 31.71 -16.90
N SER A 814 43.36 31.69 -18.21
CA SER A 814 42.79 30.80 -19.22
C SER A 814 43.78 29.70 -19.66
N SER A 815 43.45 28.99 -20.75
CA SER A 815 44.13 27.84 -21.38
C SER A 815 43.80 26.47 -20.74
N SER A 816 43.16 25.50 -21.40
CA SER A 816 43.25 24.93 -22.77
C SER A 816 44.32 23.85 -22.93
N SER A 817 43.86 22.59 -22.89
CA SER A 817 44.31 21.45 -23.71
C SER A 817 45.75 21.42 -24.26
N SER A 818 46.51 20.38 -23.93
CA SER A 818 47.03 19.45 -24.96
C SER A 818 47.69 18.18 -24.40
N THR A 819 47.62 17.16 -25.24
CA THR A 819 48.07 15.77 -25.07
C THR A 819 49.56 15.57 -25.34
N THR A 820 50.26 14.74 -24.55
CA THR A 820 51.37 13.85 -25.01
C THR A 820 51.61 12.76 -23.93
N THR A 821 51.42 11.46 -24.15
CA THR A 821 52.33 10.46 -24.80
C THR A 821 53.76 10.54 -24.22
N SER A 822 54.38 9.50 -23.64
CA SER A 822 54.73 8.23 -24.31
C SER A 822 55.34 7.13 -23.39
N THR A 823 54.78 5.90 -23.47
CA THR A 823 55.39 4.55 -23.70
C THR A 823 56.70 4.03 -23.05
N THR A 824 56.59 2.82 -22.47
CA THR A 824 57.45 1.60 -22.68
C THR A 824 56.69 0.37 -22.09
N THR A 825 56.12 -0.61 -22.85
CA THR A 825 56.72 -1.85 -23.44
C THR A 825 57.58 -2.69 -22.47
N GLN A 826 57.54 -4.04 -22.38
CA GLN A 826 56.88 -5.16 -23.11
C GLN A 826 56.26 -6.16 -22.07
N ALA A 827 55.67 -7.36 -22.31
CA ALA A 827 55.37 -8.20 -23.49
C ALA A 827 54.22 -9.22 -23.16
N SER A 828 53.91 -10.16 -24.07
CA SER A 828 53.12 -11.39 -23.86
C SER A 828 53.75 -12.55 -24.68
N PRO A 829 53.42 -13.86 -24.51
CA PRO A 829 52.33 -14.44 -25.31
C PRO A 829 51.54 -15.66 -24.76
N ALA A 830 50.24 -15.68 -25.09
CA ALA A 830 49.37 -16.78 -25.61
C ALA A 830 49.51 -18.29 -25.22
N GLY A 831 48.35 -18.96 -25.03
CA GLY A 831 48.22 -20.42 -25.22
C GLY A 831 46.98 -21.13 -24.62
N LYS A 832 46.03 -21.57 -25.48
CA LYS A 832 44.92 -22.54 -25.21
C LYS A 832 45.21 -23.84 -26.04
N PRO A 833 44.45 -24.96 -25.99
CA PRO A 833 43.62 -25.58 -24.93
C PRO A 833 43.79 -27.15 -24.84
N THR A 834 42.84 -27.85 -24.20
CA THR A 834 42.32 -29.25 -24.46
C THR A 834 42.75 -30.50 -23.64
N LYS A 835 41.72 -31.13 -23.02
CA LYS A 835 41.39 -32.58 -22.84
C LYS A 835 42.31 -33.65 -22.16
N ALA A 836 41.65 -34.36 -21.24
CA ALA A 836 41.61 -35.82 -21.01
C ALA A 836 42.63 -36.55 -20.11
N ALA A 837 42.08 -37.13 -19.03
CA ALA A 837 42.38 -38.36 -18.26
C ALA A 837 43.71 -39.15 -18.46
N THR A 838 44.29 -39.65 -17.34
CA THR A 838 44.36 -41.10 -16.96
C THR A 838 45.46 -41.41 -15.91
N SER A 839 45.14 -42.19 -14.86
CA SER A 839 46.05 -43.05 -14.03
C SER A 839 47.10 -42.36 -13.10
N THR A 840 47.64 -42.93 -12.00
CA THR A 840 47.37 -44.18 -11.21
C THR A 840 48.01 -44.11 -9.80
N THR A 841 47.35 -44.71 -8.78
CA THR A 841 47.82 -45.58 -7.65
C THR A 841 49.26 -45.49 -7.04
N THR A 842 49.63 -45.98 -5.82
CA THR A 842 49.04 -46.94 -4.83
C THR A 842 49.84 -46.93 -3.51
N THR A 843 49.21 -47.40 -2.39
CA THR A 843 49.76 -48.33 -1.34
C THR A 843 48.61 -48.68 -0.36
N THR A 844 47.94 -49.86 -0.37
CA THR A 844 48.23 -51.19 0.28
C THR A 844 48.25 -51.21 1.84
N ALA A 845 47.66 -52.17 2.59
CA ALA A 845 46.75 -53.31 2.32
C ALA A 845 46.16 -53.98 3.63
N GLY A 846 45.04 -54.73 3.52
CA GLY A 846 44.58 -55.87 4.37
C GLY A 846 43.88 -55.63 5.73
N SER A 847 43.24 -56.62 6.43
CA SER A 847 42.56 -57.88 6.01
C SER A 847 41.96 -58.74 7.19
N GLU A 848 40.66 -59.11 7.11
CA GLU A 848 39.94 -60.26 7.77
C GLU A 848 39.80 -60.36 9.33
N PRO A 849 38.87 -61.15 9.95
CA PRO A 849 38.29 -62.46 9.52
C PRO A 849 36.76 -62.70 9.76
N ALA A 850 36.29 -63.96 9.62
CA ALA A 850 34.90 -64.42 9.89
C ALA A 850 34.84 -65.77 10.65
N ALA A 851 33.85 -65.97 11.53
CA ALA A 851 33.22 -67.27 11.95
C ALA A 851 32.23 -67.07 13.14
N ALA A 852 31.24 -67.97 13.29
CA ALA A 852 30.28 -68.01 14.42
C ALA A 852 30.16 -69.44 15.00
N PRO A 853 29.78 -69.62 16.29
CA PRO A 853 28.62 -70.50 16.57
C PRO A 853 27.79 -70.25 17.87
N ILE A 854 26.48 -70.53 17.77
CA ILE A 854 25.59 -71.32 18.68
C ILE A 854 25.46 -70.97 20.19
N GLY A 855 24.21 -70.88 20.68
CA GLY A 855 23.84 -71.39 22.03
C GLY A 855 22.86 -70.53 22.87
N PRO A 856 21.74 -71.06 23.42
CA PRO A 856 20.64 -70.23 23.95
C PRO A 856 20.38 -70.31 25.47
N THR A 857 19.87 -69.21 26.06
CA THR A 857 18.70 -69.17 26.98
C THR A 857 18.28 -67.72 27.20
N ALA A 858 17.02 -67.36 26.95
CA ALA A 858 16.48 -66.02 27.25
C ALA A 858 15.27 -66.10 28.19
N SER A 859 15.28 -65.27 29.23
CA SER A 859 14.30 -65.24 30.32
C SER A 859 12.95 -64.63 29.90
N VAL A 860 11.88 -65.03 30.59
CA VAL A 860 10.47 -64.63 30.40
C VAL A 860 10.24 -63.12 30.29
N GLY A 861 11.16 -62.29 30.81
CA GLY A 861 11.10 -60.82 30.68
C GLY A 861 11.16 -60.29 29.24
N THR A 862 11.87 -60.96 28.31
CA THR A 862 11.93 -60.50 26.90
C THR A 862 10.62 -60.76 26.15
N ILE A 863 9.88 -61.79 26.51
CA ILE A 863 8.59 -62.14 25.90
C ILE A 863 7.53 -61.08 26.27
N LEU A 864 7.52 -60.61 27.52
CA LEU A 864 6.63 -59.53 27.97
C LEU A 864 6.93 -58.19 27.27
N ALA A 865 8.21 -57.85 27.06
CA ALA A 865 8.59 -56.67 26.30
C ALA A 865 8.19 -56.77 24.81
N ALA A 866 8.36 -57.94 24.19
CA ALA A 866 7.94 -58.18 22.81
C ALA A 866 6.41 -58.07 22.65
N ILE A 867 5.62 -58.63 23.57
CA ILE A 867 4.15 -58.56 23.53
C ILE A 867 3.66 -57.12 23.70
N LEU A 868 4.27 -56.33 24.60
CA LEU A 868 3.95 -54.91 24.76
C LEU A 868 4.33 -54.08 23.52
N SER A 869 5.47 -54.37 22.89
CA SER A 869 5.87 -53.71 21.64
C SER A 869 4.93 -54.04 20.48
N VAL A 870 4.54 -55.31 20.31
CA VAL A 870 3.62 -55.74 19.26
C VAL A 870 2.21 -55.19 19.48
N THR A 871 1.70 -55.17 20.72
CA THR A 871 0.38 -54.57 21.01
C THR A 871 0.36 -53.06 20.79
N PHE A 872 1.46 -52.35 21.10
CA PHE A 872 1.63 -50.93 20.76
C PHE A 872 1.65 -50.69 19.23
N CYS A 873 2.38 -51.50 18.47
CA CYS A 873 2.37 -51.40 17.00
C CYS A 873 0.99 -51.69 16.40
N VAL A 874 0.25 -52.67 16.93
CA VAL A 874 -1.11 -53.01 16.46
C VAL A 874 -2.14 -51.94 16.82
N THR A 875 -2.08 -51.33 18.01
CA THR A 875 -2.97 -50.19 18.35
C THR A 875 -2.64 -48.94 17.54
N CYS A 876 -1.36 -48.64 17.30
CA CYS A 876 -0.97 -47.59 16.36
C CYS A 876 -1.52 -47.84 14.94
N LEU A 877 -1.33 -49.05 14.39
CA LEU A 877 -1.86 -49.41 13.06
C LEU A 877 -3.39 -49.33 13.00
N GLY A 878 -4.09 -49.71 14.09
CA GLY A 878 -5.53 -49.53 14.25
C GLY A 878 -5.95 -48.05 14.21
N LEU A 879 -5.29 -47.19 14.98
CA LEU A 879 -5.55 -45.74 14.99
C LEU A 879 -5.27 -45.07 13.64
N PHE A 880 -4.28 -45.55 12.88
CA PHE A 880 -4.04 -45.08 11.50
C PHE A 880 -5.07 -45.60 10.48
N ALA A 881 -5.84 -46.65 10.79
CA ALA A 881 -6.79 -47.26 9.85
C ALA A 881 -8.17 -46.59 9.81
N PHE A 882 -8.57 -45.85 10.84
CA PHE A 882 -9.93 -45.30 11.02
C PHE A 882 -10.11 -43.83 10.61
N SER A 883 -9.07 -43.15 10.11
CA SER A 883 -9.14 -41.77 9.61
C SER A 883 -9.10 -41.73 8.06
N PRO A 884 -10.15 -41.23 7.37
CA PRO A 884 -10.13 -41.09 5.91
C PRO A 884 -8.98 -40.20 5.42
N ALA A 885 -8.73 -39.08 6.10
CA ALA A 885 -7.72 -38.09 5.73
C ALA A 885 -6.28 -38.64 5.74
N ARG A 886 -5.92 -39.56 6.64
CA ARG A 886 -4.56 -40.10 6.73
C ARG A 886 -4.25 -41.17 5.67
N ARG A 887 -5.25 -41.86 5.12
CA ARG A 887 -5.05 -42.83 4.01
C ARG A 887 -4.57 -42.17 2.71
N HIS A 888 -4.89 -40.90 2.46
CA HIS A 888 -4.49 -40.19 1.25
C HIS A 888 -2.99 -39.80 1.24
N ARG A 889 -2.39 -39.44 2.39
CA ARG A 889 -0.95 -39.12 2.46
C ARG A 889 -0.05 -40.33 2.17
N VAL A 890 -0.39 -41.51 2.70
CA VAL A 890 0.42 -42.74 2.47
C VAL A 890 0.30 -43.25 1.02
N ARG A 891 -0.86 -43.06 0.37
CA ARG A 891 -1.04 -43.44 -1.05
C ARG A 891 -0.24 -42.57 -2.03
N ARG A 892 0.08 -41.31 -1.70
CA ARG A 892 0.94 -40.44 -2.54
C ARG A 892 2.41 -40.89 -2.59
N LEU A 893 2.90 -41.65 -1.61
CA LEU A 893 4.29 -42.13 -1.57
C LEU A 893 4.57 -43.36 -2.46
N PHE A 894 3.54 -44.07 -2.94
CA PHE A 894 3.72 -45.42 -3.49
C PHE A 894 2.99 -45.73 -4.82
N ARG A 895 2.54 -44.73 -5.62
CA ARG A 895 2.05 -45.04 -6.98
C ARG A 895 2.37 -44.02 -8.06
N ARG A 896 3.12 -44.51 -9.07
CA ARG A 896 3.22 -43.95 -10.42
C ARG A 896 1.86 -43.94 -11.13
N SER A 897 1.76 -43.11 -12.17
CA SER A 897 0.68 -43.02 -13.15
C SER A 897 0.01 -44.36 -13.51
N ASN A 898 -1.33 -44.40 -13.45
CA ASN A 898 -2.18 -44.61 -14.63
C ASN A 898 -3.68 -44.61 -14.27
N SER A 899 -4.48 -44.22 -15.27
CA SER A 899 -5.93 -43.97 -15.22
C SER A 899 -6.78 -45.25 -15.04
N ALA A 900 -7.86 -45.18 -14.25
CA ALA A 900 -9.09 -45.97 -14.44
C ALA A 900 -10.25 -45.47 -13.55
N VAL A 901 -11.44 -45.36 -14.14
CA VAL A 901 -12.72 -44.98 -13.48
C VAL A 901 -13.46 -46.24 -12.98
N ARG A 902 -14.16 -46.18 -11.83
CA ARG A 902 -15.45 -46.90 -11.63
C ARG A 902 -16.27 -46.43 -10.42
N TYR A 903 -17.59 -46.53 -10.58
CA TYR A 903 -18.66 -46.05 -9.71
C TYR A 903 -18.94 -46.93 -8.48
N SER A 904 -19.66 -46.37 -7.50
CA SER A 904 -20.52 -47.12 -6.56
C SER A 904 -21.81 -46.32 -6.28
N ARG A 905 -22.95 -47.02 -6.12
CA ARG A 905 -24.33 -46.49 -6.13
C ARG A 905 -25.13 -47.13 -4.99
N VAL A 906 -25.70 -46.34 -4.07
CA VAL A 906 -26.71 -46.71 -3.03
C VAL A 906 -27.38 -45.37 -2.65
N GLN A 907 -28.61 -44.96 -3.08
CA GLN A 907 -29.98 -45.39 -2.72
C GLN A 907 -30.18 -45.61 -1.20
N SER A 908 -31.18 -45.07 -0.49
CA SER A 908 -32.43 -44.39 -0.89
C SER A 908 -33.05 -43.61 0.29
N ASN A 909 -33.86 -42.61 -0.06
CA ASN A 909 -35.09 -42.09 0.58
C ASN A 909 -35.40 -42.36 2.06
N GLU A 910 -35.82 -41.31 2.77
CA GLU A 910 -37.09 -41.32 3.52
C GLU A 910 -37.68 -39.89 3.65
N GLU A 911 -39.01 -39.76 3.55
CA GLU A 911 -39.78 -38.50 3.62
C GLU A 911 -40.75 -38.50 4.82
N ALA A 912 -40.98 -37.35 5.46
CA ALA A 912 -42.22 -36.96 6.17
C ALA A 912 -42.09 -35.49 6.63
N ASN A 913 -42.83 -34.53 6.05
CA ASN A 913 -44.20 -34.08 6.39
C ASN A 913 -44.34 -33.49 7.82
N LEU A 914 -44.56 -32.17 8.02
CA LEU A 914 -45.71 -31.26 7.69
C LEU A 914 -46.80 -31.16 8.78
N LEU A 915 -46.81 -30.03 9.51
CA LEU A 915 -47.94 -29.35 10.18
C LEU A 915 -47.50 -27.87 10.36
N LEU A 916 -48.02 -26.86 9.62
CA LEU A 916 -49.32 -26.17 9.74
C LEU A 916 -49.56 -25.44 11.09
N GLU A 917 -49.27 -24.12 11.10
CA GLU A 917 -50.13 -22.93 11.39
C GLU A 917 -51.31 -22.99 12.42
N PRO A 918 -51.96 -21.88 12.88
CA PRO A 918 -52.00 -20.50 12.34
C PRO A 918 -51.98 -19.31 13.36
N ASN A 919 -51.94 -18.06 12.85
CA ASN A 919 -52.92 -16.96 13.10
C ASN A 919 -52.31 -15.56 12.88
N GLY A 920 -52.80 -14.81 11.88
CA GLY A 920 -52.37 -13.42 11.63
C GLY A 920 -52.84 -12.76 10.32
N GLU A 921 -54.07 -13.02 9.84
CA GLU A 921 -54.73 -12.14 8.84
C GLU A 921 -55.01 -10.76 9.47
N PHE A 922 -55.11 -9.63 8.75
CA PHE A 922 -55.89 -9.33 7.53
C PHE A 922 -55.17 -8.24 6.68
N THR A 923 -55.05 -8.38 5.35
CA THR A 923 -55.81 -7.69 4.26
C THR A 923 -55.70 -6.15 4.23
N GLU A 924 -55.75 -5.44 3.09
CA GLU A 924 -55.99 -5.75 1.67
C GLU A 924 -55.38 -4.62 0.80
N SER A 925 -55.11 -4.93 -0.48
CA SER A 925 -55.29 -4.18 -1.75
C SER A 925 -55.36 -2.61 -1.80
N ASP A 926 -55.12 -1.90 -2.90
CA ASP A 926 -55.21 -2.23 -4.34
C ASP A 926 -53.99 -1.79 -5.17
N ASP A 927 -53.89 -2.47 -6.31
CA ASP A 927 -53.31 -2.10 -7.60
C ASP A 927 -53.45 -0.62 -8.02
N ASP A 928 -52.48 -0.05 -8.78
CA ASP A 928 -52.60 0.03 -10.26
C ASP A 928 -51.39 0.65 -11.00
N MET A 929 -51.29 0.33 -12.31
CA MET A 929 -50.59 1.02 -13.41
C MET A 929 -49.08 1.31 -13.42
N LEU A 930 -48.38 0.43 -14.15
CA LEU A 930 -47.44 0.70 -15.26
C LEU A 930 -47.28 2.16 -15.75
N LEU A 931 -46.02 2.61 -15.83
CA LEU A 931 -45.38 3.11 -17.07
C LEU A 931 -43.84 3.05 -17.00
#